data_AF-A0A651DVN4-F1
#
_entry.id   AF-A0A651DVN4-F1
#
_cell.length_a   1.000
_cell.length_b   1.000
_cell.length_c   1.000
_cell.angle_alpha   90.00
_cell.angle_beta   90.00
_cell.angle_gamma   90.00
#
_symmetry.space_group_name_H-M   'P 1'
#
loop_
_entity.id
_entity.type
_entity.pdbx_description
1 polymer ?
#
loop_
_entity_poly.entity_id
_entity_poly.type
_entity_poly.pdbx_seq_one_letter_code
_entity_poly.pdbx_strand_id
1 'polypeptide(L)'
;MTAAPDADPVPRSDSPLGLDHTTIQQTASQNEGQVIGSMTGGMAIGQVTVYLSQLPTEKEPPRSTATLGDNPYQGLKAFREADGDRFFGRDRHIQDLWQRFQSLHNTPDTIRLLPIYGPSGSGKSSLARAGLIPALGRQPLPGRDRARVAVLTPGTHPLEALATVLARIVTQDATPIAKADEFQAALLQTASNQQHEGLRRIAGVFPDIDALPLIVLVDQFEELYTLCDDEQVRRAFVDNLLVAACDRAQQVSVIITMRSDFLGATQQHPQLNQLFSSQGFLVPSMTPDDLAVAIAAPAQQAGYELDKATVQLLVHEAQGQEGALPLLQFALTQIWEGLRQGIEPVDTLERIGGVGGAVATEAQRIYNSLSEDEQAIARCIFLSLIQLNDDKTATRRRATLSELITEKGDEPKVRNIIHQFARPGVWILVTSANQQQVEMVEVAHEALIQHWKELRDWLNQQWEFIHQKQRIEQSAQEWEKHGYSKDYLWQGKLLYKAKLFLGERTTRSDIKLSYLSEEFIIRSIWQQKISLCKSLCLLLFFPFIVFATYSHLRIINSATIELSQNDCQVNANTRFFLRYMYITGNLNKLGSIDICGERLNGIQLPQVRLYDSRFENSNLSNSNFQGAILAGSDFRGAVAAYSDFSNNANLFNSDFRCSDDGCSYLLDATFEDSSLENANFQGINLEGVNLQSTNLRNTDFTYADLSQSIGLTDELLKHSILCRTILPRHITLSQDRNCSHDLQD
;
A
#
# COMPACT_ATOMS: atom_id res chain seq x y z
N MET A 1 -11.45 -81.47 23.57
CA MET A 1 -10.34 -80.73 24.20
C MET A 1 -10.26 -79.38 23.47
N THR A 2 -11.29 -78.55 23.64
CA THR A 2 -11.39 -77.41 24.59
C THR A 2 -10.42 -76.28 24.22
N ALA A 3 -10.85 -75.11 23.77
CA ALA A 3 -12.14 -74.63 23.28
C ALA A 3 -11.83 -73.32 22.51
N ALA A 4 -12.43 -73.12 21.34
CA ALA A 4 -12.72 -71.78 20.80
C ALA A 4 -13.79 -71.09 21.70
N PRO A 5 -14.18 -69.82 21.53
CA PRO A 5 -14.92 -69.37 20.32
C PRO A 5 -14.75 -67.87 19.92
N ASP A 6 -14.83 -67.54 18.62
CA ASP A 6 -15.96 -66.85 17.94
C ASP A 6 -15.86 -65.30 17.95
N ALA A 7 -16.20 -64.52 16.93
CA ALA A 7 -16.87 -64.76 15.64
C ALA A 7 -16.64 -63.58 14.65
N ASP A 8 -16.70 -63.91 13.35
CA ASP A 8 -16.96 -63.06 12.15
C ASP A 8 -18.39 -62.43 12.15
N PRO A 9 -18.91 -61.60 11.18
CA PRO A 9 -18.40 -61.21 9.83
C PRO A 9 -18.61 -59.72 9.34
N VAL A 10 -17.95 -59.43 8.20
CA VAL A 10 -18.12 -58.47 7.04
C VAL A 10 -19.61 -58.16 6.64
N PRO A 11 -20.07 -57.07 5.90
CA PRO A 11 -19.46 -56.34 4.73
C PRO A 11 -19.70 -54.80 4.47
N ARG A 12 -18.85 -54.28 3.54
CA ARG A 12 -19.05 -53.32 2.40
C ARG A 12 -19.36 -51.82 2.63
N SER A 13 -18.44 -50.96 2.13
CA SER A 13 -18.68 -50.04 0.98
C SER A 13 -17.40 -49.25 0.57
N ASP A 14 -17.01 -49.42 -0.70
CA ASP A 14 -16.43 -48.46 -1.67
C ASP A 14 -15.17 -47.59 -1.36
N SER A 15 -14.03 -48.01 -1.97
CA SER A 15 -13.10 -47.30 -2.90
C SER A 15 -12.85 -45.76 -2.83
N PRO A 16 -11.72 -45.23 -3.37
CA PRO A 16 -10.36 -45.80 -3.54
C PRO A 16 -9.17 -44.79 -3.37
N LEU A 17 -7.95 -45.32 -3.52
CA LEU A 17 -6.65 -44.69 -3.90
C LEU A 17 -5.81 -43.99 -2.80
N GLY A 18 -5.07 -44.81 -2.05
CA GLY A 18 -3.78 -44.45 -1.44
C GLY A 18 -2.64 -45.16 -2.16
N LEU A 19 -1.58 -44.43 -2.51
CA LEU A 19 -0.37 -44.90 -3.20
C LEU A 19 0.49 -45.76 -2.26
N ASP A 20 0.85 -46.95 -2.74
CA ASP A 20 1.69 -47.94 -2.03
C ASP A 20 3.17 -47.54 -1.97
N HIS A 21 3.78 -47.91 -0.85
CA HIS A 21 5.22 -47.84 -0.57
C HIS A 21 6.01 -48.84 -1.44
N THR A 22 6.92 -48.34 -2.27
CA THR A 22 7.90 -49.19 -2.96
C THR A 22 9.04 -49.56 -2.00
N THR A 23 9.10 -50.82 -1.60
CA THR A 23 10.22 -51.40 -0.83
C THR A 23 11.31 -51.83 -1.80
N ILE A 24 12.54 -51.31 -1.63
CA ILE A 24 13.72 -51.75 -2.37
C ILE A 24 14.45 -52.79 -1.52
N GLN A 25 14.52 -54.04 -1.98
CA GLN A 25 15.44 -55.04 -1.44
C GLN A 25 16.79 -54.96 -2.16
N GLN A 26 17.85 -54.63 -1.42
CA GLN A 26 19.23 -54.77 -1.89
C GLN A 26 19.72 -56.19 -1.58
N THR A 27 20.20 -56.90 -2.59
CA THR A 27 21.09 -58.06 -2.41
C THR A 27 22.45 -57.69 -2.95
N ALA A 28 23.46 -57.63 -2.07
CA ALA A 28 24.84 -57.35 -2.43
C ALA A 28 25.55 -58.66 -2.76
N SER A 29 26.01 -58.79 -4.01
CA SER A 29 26.98 -59.80 -4.45
C SER A 29 28.33 -59.10 -4.60
N GLN A 30 29.33 -59.54 -3.84
CA GLN A 30 30.71 -59.05 -3.96
C GLN A 30 31.39 -59.73 -5.15
N ASN A 31 32.14 -58.91 -5.91
CA ASN A 31 32.84 -59.18 -7.16
C ASN A 31 31.94 -59.21 -8.40
N GLU A 32 32.34 -58.38 -9.37
CA GLU A 32 31.66 -58.01 -10.61
C GLU A 32 30.58 -56.92 -10.43
N GLY A 33 30.98 -55.68 -10.76
CA GLY A 33 30.14 -54.48 -10.68
C GLY A 33 29.04 -54.44 -11.74
N GLN A 34 28.00 -55.27 -11.56
CA GLN A 34 26.71 -55.11 -12.22
C GLN A 34 25.62 -54.88 -11.18
N VAL A 35 24.96 -53.72 -11.26
CA VAL A 35 23.68 -53.50 -10.58
C VAL A 35 22.59 -53.50 -11.64
N ILE A 36 21.78 -54.56 -11.67
CA ILE A 36 20.61 -54.66 -12.55
C ILE A 36 19.39 -54.24 -11.74
N GLY A 37 18.86 -53.05 -12.01
CA GLY A 37 17.55 -52.61 -11.52
C GLY A 37 16.50 -52.72 -12.61
N SER A 38 15.51 -53.60 -12.46
CA SER A 38 14.34 -53.67 -13.34
C SER A 38 13.18 -52.88 -12.73
N MET A 39 12.66 -51.88 -13.46
CA MET A 39 11.34 -51.28 -13.17
C MET A 39 10.30 -51.91 -14.10
N THR A 40 9.25 -52.50 -13.52
CA THR A 40 8.10 -53.02 -14.27
C THR A 40 6.94 -52.04 -14.18
N GLY A 41 6.65 -51.33 -15.27
CA GLY A 41 5.50 -50.43 -15.37
C GLY A 41 5.32 -49.84 -16.78
N GLY A 42 4.50 -50.50 -17.60
CA GLY A 42 3.72 -49.91 -18.70
C GLY A 42 4.43 -49.17 -19.86
N MET A 43 4.72 -49.90 -20.95
CA MET A 43 4.93 -49.43 -22.33
C MET A 43 6.11 -48.47 -22.62
N ALA A 44 7.33 -49.00 -22.57
CA ALA A 44 8.39 -48.88 -23.60
C ALA A 44 9.68 -49.49 -23.03
N ILE A 45 10.22 -50.54 -23.67
CA ILE A 45 11.50 -51.13 -23.26
C ILE A 45 12.62 -50.29 -23.88
N GLY A 46 13.13 -49.30 -23.14
CA GLY A 46 14.37 -48.60 -23.43
C GLY A 46 15.45 -49.04 -22.44
N GLN A 47 16.45 -49.80 -22.88
CA GLN A 47 17.63 -50.10 -22.07
C GLN A 47 18.50 -48.84 -21.97
N VAL A 48 18.56 -48.22 -20.78
CA VAL A 48 19.59 -47.23 -20.47
C VAL A 48 20.79 -47.99 -19.87
N THR A 49 21.83 -48.15 -20.67
CA THR A 49 23.12 -48.65 -20.17
C THR A 49 23.90 -47.45 -19.64
N VAL A 50 24.03 -47.34 -18.32
CA VAL A 50 24.90 -46.34 -17.68
C VAL A 50 26.32 -46.89 -17.70
N TYR A 51 27.18 -46.34 -18.57
CA TYR A 51 28.62 -46.57 -18.49
C TYR A 51 29.18 -45.69 -17.37
N LEU A 52 29.42 -46.27 -16.19
CA LEU A 52 30.31 -45.67 -15.20
C LEU A 52 31.74 -45.78 -15.74
N SER A 53 32.20 -44.75 -16.45
CA SER A 53 33.62 -44.60 -16.77
C SER A 53 34.38 -44.27 -15.48
N GLN A 54 34.81 -45.30 -14.75
CA GLN A 54 35.92 -45.18 -13.82
C GLN A 54 37.17 -44.93 -14.65
N LEU A 55 37.57 -43.67 -14.81
CA LEU A 55 38.95 -43.35 -15.16
C LEU A 55 39.80 -43.84 -13.99
N PRO A 56 40.76 -44.77 -14.18
CA PRO A 56 41.73 -45.05 -13.15
C PRO A 56 42.58 -43.79 -12.98
N THR A 57 42.41 -43.08 -11.86
CA THR A 57 43.40 -42.10 -11.41
C THR A 57 44.61 -42.89 -10.97
N GLU A 58 45.54 -43.09 -11.91
CA GLU A 58 46.90 -43.48 -11.58
C GLU A 58 47.49 -42.33 -10.75
N LYS A 59 47.55 -42.53 -9.42
CA LYS A 59 48.17 -41.59 -8.49
C LYS A 59 49.65 -41.45 -8.87
N GLU A 60 50.00 -40.40 -9.61
CA GLU A 60 51.38 -39.95 -9.65
C GLU A 60 51.83 -39.60 -8.20
N PRO A 61 53.07 -39.94 -7.81
CA PRO A 61 53.59 -39.56 -6.51
C PRO A 61 53.58 -38.03 -6.35
N PRO A 62 53.50 -37.50 -5.10
CA PRO A 62 53.47 -36.06 -4.86
C PRO A 62 54.69 -35.41 -5.53
N ARG A 63 54.43 -34.61 -6.57
CA ARG A 63 55.47 -33.83 -7.24
C ARG A 63 56.08 -32.89 -6.22
N SER A 64 57.41 -32.79 -6.25
CA SER A 64 58.25 -32.17 -5.24
C SER A 64 57.73 -30.83 -4.73
N THR A 65 58.01 -30.54 -3.46
CA THR A 65 57.91 -29.22 -2.82
C THR A 65 58.72 -28.17 -3.59
N ALA A 66 58.19 -27.70 -4.72
CA ALA A 66 58.54 -26.42 -5.26
C ALA A 66 58.15 -25.39 -4.20
N THR A 67 59.04 -24.48 -3.86
CA THR A 67 58.71 -23.31 -3.04
C THR A 67 57.61 -22.55 -3.79
N LEU A 68 56.36 -22.76 -3.38
CA LEU A 68 55.19 -22.05 -3.90
C LEU A 68 55.49 -20.55 -3.89
N GLY A 69 55.30 -19.90 -5.04
CA GLY A 69 55.47 -18.46 -5.15
C GLY A 69 54.44 -17.66 -4.33
N ASP A 70 54.41 -16.35 -4.57
CA ASP A 70 53.34 -15.50 -4.07
C ASP A 70 51.99 -15.94 -4.62
N ASN A 71 50.93 -15.73 -3.83
CA ASN A 71 49.57 -16.10 -4.23
C ASN A 71 49.16 -15.32 -5.50
N PRO A 72 48.89 -16.01 -6.63
CA PRO A 72 48.59 -15.34 -7.88
C PRO A 72 47.15 -14.83 -7.94
N TYR A 73 46.27 -15.30 -7.04
CA TYR A 73 44.86 -14.96 -7.00
C TYR A 73 44.58 -13.77 -6.08
N GLN A 74 43.62 -12.92 -6.47
CA GLN A 74 43.31 -11.67 -5.78
C GLN A 74 42.16 -11.78 -4.76
N GLY A 75 41.57 -12.96 -4.64
CA GLY A 75 40.35 -13.17 -3.85
C GLY A 75 39.23 -12.27 -4.35
N LEU A 76 38.59 -11.55 -3.43
CA LEU A 76 37.49 -10.64 -3.75
C LEU A 76 37.95 -9.25 -4.23
N LYS A 77 39.27 -8.99 -4.34
CA LYS A 77 39.79 -7.75 -4.95
C LYS A 77 39.67 -7.78 -6.46
N ALA A 78 39.40 -6.63 -7.06
CA ALA A 78 39.58 -6.45 -8.50
C ALA A 78 41.07 -6.43 -8.87
N PHE A 79 41.42 -7.01 -10.02
CA PHE A 79 42.77 -6.92 -10.58
C PHE A 79 43.04 -5.49 -11.04
N ARG A 80 44.24 -4.99 -10.74
CA ARG A 80 44.71 -3.65 -11.08
C ARG A 80 45.71 -3.68 -12.22
N GLU A 81 46.18 -2.51 -12.63
CA GLU A 81 47.11 -2.31 -13.75
C GLU A 81 48.41 -3.10 -13.57
N ALA A 82 48.88 -3.23 -12.32
CA ALA A 82 50.09 -3.97 -11.98
C ALA A 82 49.90 -5.50 -12.00
N ASP A 83 48.66 -5.98 -12.07
CA ASP A 83 48.32 -7.42 -11.99
C ASP A 83 48.10 -8.05 -13.38
N GLY A 84 48.42 -7.33 -14.46
CA GLY A 84 48.19 -7.77 -15.84
C GLY A 84 49.06 -8.94 -16.30
N ASP A 85 50.06 -9.35 -15.51
CA ASP A 85 50.87 -10.55 -15.71
C ASP A 85 50.23 -11.81 -15.10
N ARG A 86 49.23 -11.65 -14.25
CA ARG A 86 48.45 -12.72 -13.59
C ARG A 86 46.98 -12.74 -13.99
N PHE A 87 46.60 -11.92 -14.98
CA PHE A 87 45.24 -11.81 -15.50
C PHE A 87 45.07 -12.61 -16.81
N PHE A 88 44.42 -13.77 -16.72
CA PHE A 88 44.32 -14.75 -17.81
C PHE A 88 42.88 -15.05 -18.22
N GLY A 89 42.71 -15.72 -19.37
CA GLY A 89 41.40 -16.16 -19.88
C GLY A 89 40.55 -15.05 -20.50
N ARG A 90 41.09 -13.84 -20.64
CA ARG A 90 40.40 -12.69 -21.24
C ARG A 90 41.09 -12.16 -22.49
N ASP A 91 42.06 -12.87 -23.05
CA ASP A 91 42.89 -12.41 -24.16
C ASP A 91 42.08 -11.96 -25.39
N ARG A 92 41.08 -12.76 -25.80
CA ARG A 92 40.17 -12.40 -26.91
C ARG A 92 39.40 -11.11 -26.61
N HIS A 93 38.84 -11.00 -25.41
CA HIS A 93 38.08 -9.83 -24.98
C HIS A 93 38.95 -8.57 -24.89
N ILE A 94 40.19 -8.71 -24.41
CA ILE A 94 41.18 -7.62 -24.36
C ILE A 94 41.52 -7.16 -25.78
N GLN A 95 41.74 -8.10 -26.70
CA GLN A 95 42.03 -7.79 -28.10
C GLN A 95 40.85 -7.06 -28.78
N ASP A 96 39.62 -7.53 -28.57
CA ASP A 96 38.41 -6.90 -29.10
C ASP A 96 38.23 -5.48 -28.56
N LEU A 97 38.46 -5.28 -27.25
CA LEU A 97 38.43 -3.97 -26.61
C LEU A 97 39.51 -3.04 -27.15
N TRP A 98 40.73 -3.54 -27.33
CA TRP A 98 41.83 -2.77 -27.89
C TRP A 98 41.54 -2.32 -29.32
N GLN A 99 41.00 -3.22 -30.17
CA GLN A 99 40.61 -2.89 -31.54
C GLN A 99 39.47 -1.87 -31.59
N ARG A 100 38.46 -2.02 -30.73
CA ARG A 100 37.37 -1.04 -30.60
C ARG A 100 37.90 0.32 -30.16
N PHE A 101 38.75 0.35 -29.13
CA PHE A 101 39.38 1.57 -28.65
C PHE A 101 40.19 2.24 -29.77
N GLN A 102 41.04 1.48 -30.47
CA GLN A 102 41.80 1.96 -31.62
C GLN A 102 40.91 2.56 -32.70
N SER A 103 39.77 1.93 -33.01
CA SER A 103 38.86 2.40 -34.05
C SER A 103 38.28 3.79 -33.78
N LEU A 104 38.19 4.22 -32.51
CA LEU A 104 37.74 5.56 -32.12
C LEU A 104 38.70 6.66 -32.57
N HIS A 105 39.94 6.30 -32.91
CA HIS A 105 40.96 7.24 -33.39
C HIS A 105 41.09 7.30 -34.91
N ASN A 106 40.37 6.45 -35.65
CA ASN A 106 40.48 6.39 -37.11
C ASN A 106 39.84 7.61 -37.80
N THR A 107 38.86 8.25 -37.16
CA THR A 107 38.09 9.38 -37.72
C THR A 107 38.13 10.59 -36.77
N PRO A 108 38.43 11.81 -37.26
CA PRO A 108 38.57 13.00 -36.41
C PRO A 108 37.31 13.40 -35.65
N ASP A 109 36.13 13.12 -36.21
CA ASP A 109 34.83 13.54 -35.65
C ASP A 109 34.24 12.51 -34.67
N THR A 110 34.92 11.39 -34.44
CA THR A 110 34.46 10.37 -33.49
C THR A 110 34.82 10.76 -32.07
N ILE A 111 33.82 10.71 -31.18
CA ILE A 111 34.04 10.89 -29.74
C ILE A 111 34.82 9.69 -29.22
N ARG A 112 36.00 9.93 -28.64
CA ARG A 112 36.92 8.90 -28.14
C ARG A 112 36.55 8.49 -26.72
N LEU A 113 35.34 8.00 -26.54
CA LEU A 113 34.85 7.49 -25.25
C LEU A 113 34.37 6.05 -25.43
N LEU A 114 35.01 5.11 -24.75
CA LEU A 114 34.66 3.68 -24.79
C LEU A 114 33.91 3.25 -23.52
N PRO A 115 32.60 2.97 -23.60
CA PRO A 115 31.86 2.37 -22.50
C PRO A 115 32.10 0.86 -22.41
N ILE A 116 32.43 0.36 -21.22
CA ILE A 116 32.55 -1.06 -20.88
C ILE A 116 31.47 -1.38 -19.83
N TYR A 117 30.48 -2.20 -20.16
CA TYR A 117 29.34 -2.41 -19.26
C TYR A 117 28.87 -3.85 -19.20
N GLY A 118 28.04 -4.17 -18.21
CA GLY A 118 27.53 -5.52 -17.97
C GLY A 118 27.17 -5.79 -16.51
N PRO A 119 26.68 -7.00 -16.19
CA PRO A 119 26.22 -7.38 -14.85
C PRO A 119 27.28 -7.20 -13.76
N SER A 120 26.85 -7.11 -12.49
CA SER A 120 27.80 -7.06 -11.37
C SER A 120 28.63 -8.34 -11.29
N GLY A 121 29.91 -8.23 -10.90
CA GLY A 121 30.80 -9.38 -10.80
C GLY A 121 31.28 -10.00 -12.13
N SER A 122 30.92 -9.44 -13.30
CA SER A 122 31.40 -9.96 -14.61
C SER A 122 32.88 -9.66 -14.91
N GLY A 123 33.56 -8.91 -14.04
CA GLY A 123 34.98 -8.57 -14.18
C GLY A 123 35.28 -7.29 -14.98
N LYS A 124 34.32 -6.37 -15.14
CA LYS A 124 34.49 -5.10 -15.91
C LYS A 124 35.71 -4.28 -15.47
N SER A 125 35.84 -4.03 -14.16
CA SER A 125 36.95 -3.26 -13.57
C SER A 125 38.28 -3.96 -13.86
N SER A 126 38.40 -5.26 -13.56
CA SER A 126 39.59 -6.06 -13.88
C SER A 126 39.93 -6.07 -15.37
N LEU A 127 38.94 -6.21 -16.25
CA LEU A 127 39.13 -6.23 -17.70
C LEU A 127 39.64 -4.89 -18.23
N ALA A 128 39.13 -3.78 -17.72
CA ALA A 128 39.62 -2.45 -18.07
C ALA A 128 41.03 -2.21 -17.51
N ARG A 129 41.23 -2.45 -16.21
CA ARG A 129 42.44 -2.07 -15.47
C ARG A 129 43.62 -3.01 -15.68
N ALA A 130 43.41 -4.32 -15.55
CA ALA A 130 44.49 -5.32 -15.68
C ALA A 130 44.61 -5.88 -17.12
N GLY A 131 43.56 -5.73 -17.93
CA GLY A 131 43.55 -6.15 -19.33
C GLY A 131 43.89 -5.01 -20.29
N LEU A 132 42.92 -4.14 -20.54
CA LEU A 132 42.99 -3.12 -21.59
C LEU A 132 44.10 -2.08 -21.36
N ILE A 133 44.25 -1.54 -20.15
CA ILE A 133 45.27 -0.54 -19.85
C ILE A 133 46.71 -1.08 -20.09
N PRO A 134 47.11 -2.25 -19.55
CA PRO A 134 48.39 -2.87 -19.90
C PRO A 134 48.55 -3.18 -21.39
N ALA A 135 47.49 -3.62 -22.07
CA ALA A 135 47.53 -3.86 -23.52
C ALA A 135 47.86 -2.58 -24.30
N LEU A 136 47.24 -1.43 -23.94
CA LEU A 136 47.54 -0.12 -24.52
C LEU A 136 48.97 0.35 -24.22
N GLY A 137 49.54 -0.05 -23.08
CA GLY A 137 50.95 0.23 -22.75
C GLY A 137 51.96 -0.61 -23.53
N ARG A 138 51.60 -1.86 -23.89
CA ARG A 138 52.41 -2.77 -24.72
C ARG A 138 52.28 -2.45 -26.21
N GLN A 139 51.09 -2.07 -26.65
CA GLN A 139 50.74 -1.73 -28.03
C GLN A 139 50.11 -0.32 -28.05
N PRO A 140 50.93 0.76 -28.10
CA PRO A 140 50.44 2.12 -28.20
C PRO A 140 49.63 2.36 -29.49
N LEU A 141 48.83 3.43 -29.50
CA LEU A 141 48.11 3.86 -30.69
C LEU A 141 49.10 4.24 -31.81
N PRO A 142 48.77 3.98 -33.10
CA PRO A 142 49.64 4.33 -34.21
C PRO A 142 50.03 5.82 -34.18
N GLY A 143 51.34 6.11 -34.25
CA GLY A 143 51.86 7.48 -34.23
C GLY A 143 51.87 8.17 -32.86
N ARG A 144 51.64 7.43 -31.77
CA ARG A 144 51.72 7.93 -30.39
C ARG A 144 52.67 7.07 -29.56
N ASP A 145 53.26 7.66 -28.52
CA ASP A 145 54.00 6.95 -27.49
C ASP A 145 53.05 6.40 -26.39
N ARG A 146 53.62 5.88 -25.30
CA ARG A 146 52.83 5.34 -24.17
C ARG A 146 51.94 6.42 -23.55
N ALA A 147 50.64 6.20 -23.58
CA ALA A 147 49.67 7.12 -23.00
C ALA A 147 49.83 7.28 -21.47
N ARG A 148 49.51 8.47 -20.97
CA ARG A 148 49.33 8.74 -19.54
C ARG A 148 47.95 8.22 -19.13
N VAL A 149 47.86 7.51 -18.01
CA VAL A 149 46.61 6.91 -17.57
C VAL A 149 46.17 7.53 -16.24
N ALA A 150 45.00 8.17 -16.25
CA ALA A 150 44.31 8.67 -15.07
C ALA A 150 43.19 7.69 -14.72
N VAL A 151 43.31 6.99 -13.59
CA VAL A 151 42.28 6.06 -13.11
C VAL A 151 41.58 6.67 -11.91
N LEU A 152 40.26 6.81 -11.99
CA LEU A 152 39.44 7.30 -10.88
C LEU A 152 38.17 6.49 -10.71
N THR A 153 37.61 6.60 -9.51
CA THR A 153 36.25 6.18 -9.16
C THR A 153 35.52 7.43 -8.66
N PRO A 154 34.34 7.79 -9.21
CA PRO A 154 33.72 9.09 -8.99
C PRO A 154 33.45 9.47 -7.53
N GLY A 155 32.91 8.56 -6.70
CA GLY A 155 32.52 8.88 -5.33
C GLY A 155 31.45 9.97 -5.21
N THR A 156 31.36 10.60 -4.03
CA THR A 156 30.43 11.71 -3.73
C THR A 156 30.86 13.03 -4.38
N HIS A 157 32.15 13.22 -4.63
CA HIS A 157 32.76 14.44 -5.18
C HIS A 157 33.54 14.15 -6.48
N PRO A 158 32.84 13.90 -7.60
CA PRO A 158 33.46 13.36 -8.81
C PRO A 158 34.46 14.31 -9.49
N LEU A 159 34.22 15.62 -9.44
CA LEU A 159 35.16 16.62 -9.98
C LEU A 159 36.44 16.73 -9.14
N GLU A 160 36.35 16.57 -7.81
CA GLU A 160 37.51 16.53 -6.92
C GLU A 160 38.34 15.26 -7.17
N ALA A 161 37.69 14.11 -7.32
CA ALA A 161 38.34 12.85 -7.64
C ALA A 161 39.13 12.95 -8.96
N LEU A 162 38.52 13.53 -10.00
CA LEU A 162 39.18 13.77 -11.28
C LEU A 162 40.35 14.75 -11.14
N ALA A 163 40.14 15.88 -10.48
CA ALA A 163 41.18 16.88 -10.27
C ALA A 163 42.39 16.32 -9.52
N THR A 164 42.15 15.51 -8.48
CA THR A 164 43.20 14.88 -7.67
C THR A 164 44.06 13.93 -8.51
N VAL A 165 43.43 13.08 -9.33
CA VAL A 165 44.17 12.13 -10.17
C VAL A 165 44.98 12.86 -11.24
N LEU A 166 44.42 13.91 -11.87
CA LEU A 166 45.16 14.73 -12.83
C LEU A 166 46.33 15.47 -12.18
N ALA A 167 46.12 16.02 -10.98
CA ALA A 167 47.16 16.71 -10.23
C ALA A 167 48.32 15.79 -9.89
N ARG A 168 48.06 14.54 -9.48
CA ARG A 168 49.10 13.52 -9.21
C ARG A 168 49.97 13.23 -10.43
N ILE A 169 49.37 13.19 -11.62
CA ILE A 169 50.11 12.96 -12.87
C ILE A 169 51.05 14.13 -13.17
N VAL A 170 50.60 15.37 -12.93
CA VAL A 170 51.37 16.58 -13.22
C VAL A 170 52.48 16.82 -12.19
N THR A 171 52.18 16.71 -10.90
CA THR A 171 53.13 17.03 -9.83
C THR A 171 54.03 15.87 -9.43
N GLN A 172 53.66 14.63 -9.79
CA GLN A 172 54.28 13.40 -9.28
C GLN A 172 54.26 13.29 -7.74
N ASP A 173 53.37 14.02 -7.08
CA ASP A 173 53.16 14.01 -5.62
C ASP A 173 52.00 13.07 -5.27
N ALA A 174 52.11 12.32 -4.19
CA ALA A 174 51.05 11.47 -3.67
C ALA A 174 49.85 12.27 -3.14
N THR A 175 50.07 13.49 -2.63
CA THR A 175 49.05 14.35 -1.99
C THR A 175 49.04 15.78 -2.56
N PRO A 176 48.63 15.99 -3.82
CA PRO A 176 48.78 17.28 -4.50
C PRO A 176 47.63 18.26 -4.21
N ILE A 177 47.38 18.57 -2.94
CA ILE A 177 46.19 19.33 -2.48
C ILE A 177 46.00 20.65 -3.25
N ALA A 178 47.01 21.53 -3.25
CA ALA A 178 46.88 22.86 -3.86
C ALA A 178 46.62 22.80 -5.39
N LYS A 179 47.22 21.83 -6.08
CA LYS A 179 47.02 21.66 -7.53
C LYS A 179 45.68 20.99 -7.85
N ALA A 180 45.23 20.09 -6.97
CA ALA A 180 43.90 19.48 -7.07
C ALA A 180 42.80 20.55 -6.93
N ASP A 181 42.91 21.46 -5.96
CA ASP A 181 41.94 22.57 -5.78
C ASP A 181 41.89 23.48 -7.03
N GLU A 182 43.05 23.82 -7.59
CA GLU A 182 43.16 24.61 -8.82
C GLU A 182 42.47 23.91 -10.00
N PHE A 183 42.73 22.61 -10.19
CA PHE A 183 42.10 21.83 -11.25
C PHE A 183 40.60 21.64 -11.03
N GLN A 184 40.15 21.43 -9.80
CA GLN A 184 38.73 21.34 -9.48
C GLN A 184 38.00 22.65 -9.83
N ALA A 185 38.58 23.79 -9.47
CA ALA A 185 38.04 25.09 -9.85
C ALA A 185 37.98 25.27 -11.38
N ALA A 186 38.99 24.80 -12.12
CA ALA A 186 38.99 24.84 -13.58
C ALA A 186 37.96 23.91 -14.23
N LEU A 187 37.68 22.76 -13.60
CA LEU A 187 36.65 21.80 -14.05
C LEU A 187 35.22 22.30 -13.82
N LEU A 188 35.00 23.12 -12.78
CA LEU A 188 33.72 23.76 -12.48
C LEU A 188 33.40 24.98 -13.35
N GLN A 189 34.40 25.56 -14.02
CA GLN A 189 34.19 26.70 -14.90
C GLN A 189 33.49 26.30 -16.20
N THR A 190 32.44 27.03 -16.54
CA THR A 190 31.77 26.94 -17.84
C THR A 190 32.44 27.84 -18.88
N ALA A 191 32.59 27.34 -20.11
CA ALA A 191 32.93 28.15 -21.27
C ALA A 191 31.75 29.02 -21.73
N SER A 192 32.00 29.87 -22.73
CA SER A 192 31.00 30.79 -23.31
C SER A 192 29.76 30.10 -23.89
N ASN A 193 29.86 28.82 -24.22
CA ASN A 193 28.77 27.97 -24.72
C ASN A 193 28.02 27.20 -23.61
N GLN A 194 28.21 27.56 -22.33
CA GLN A 194 27.65 26.88 -21.15
C GLN A 194 28.08 25.42 -20.96
N GLN A 195 29.12 24.94 -21.65
CA GLN A 195 29.69 23.61 -21.42
C GLN A 195 30.92 23.70 -20.51
N HIS A 196 31.16 22.63 -19.76
CA HIS A 196 32.37 22.51 -18.95
C HIS A 196 33.49 21.86 -19.76
N GLU A 197 34.59 22.60 -19.98
CA GLU A 197 35.73 22.16 -20.80
C GLU A 197 37.06 22.16 -20.03
N GLY A 198 37.01 22.19 -18.70
CA GLY A 198 38.18 22.20 -17.84
C GLY A 198 39.16 21.06 -18.14
N LEU A 199 38.67 19.83 -18.34
CA LEU A 199 39.52 18.67 -18.63
C LEU A 199 40.32 18.86 -19.91
N ARG A 200 39.69 19.39 -20.97
CA ARG A 200 40.35 19.72 -22.25
C ARG A 200 41.48 20.73 -22.04
N ARG A 201 41.21 21.79 -21.27
CA ARG A 201 42.21 22.84 -20.95
C ARG A 201 43.36 22.31 -20.10
N ILE A 202 43.06 21.51 -19.07
CA ILE A 202 44.06 20.88 -18.20
C ILE A 202 44.94 19.91 -18.99
N ALA A 203 44.35 19.07 -19.85
CA ALA A 203 45.13 18.15 -20.67
C ALA A 203 46.05 18.88 -21.67
N GLY A 204 45.56 19.99 -22.25
CA GLY A 204 46.33 20.79 -23.20
C GLY A 204 47.60 21.45 -22.63
N VAL A 205 47.74 21.53 -21.30
CA VAL A 205 48.97 22.03 -20.65
C VAL A 205 49.93 20.91 -20.23
N PHE A 206 49.60 19.65 -20.48
CA PHE A 206 50.51 18.55 -20.16
C PHE A 206 51.70 18.56 -21.14
N PRO A 207 52.94 18.33 -20.65
CA PRO A 207 54.10 18.30 -21.52
C PRO A 207 53.96 17.18 -22.55
N ASP A 208 54.37 17.41 -23.80
CA ASP A 208 54.36 16.39 -24.87
C ASP A 208 53.01 15.67 -25.06
N ILE A 209 51.87 16.32 -24.77
CA ILE A 209 50.53 15.70 -24.86
C ILE A 209 50.20 15.16 -26.26
N ASP A 210 50.84 15.72 -27.30
CA ASP A 210 50.71 15.24 -28.68
C ASP A 210 51.45 13.91 -28.92
N ALA A 211 52.52 13.63 -28.18
CA ALA A 211 53.21 12.34 -28.23
C ALA A 211 52.66 11.35 -27.20
N LEU A 212 52.36 11.83 -25.99
CA LEU A 212 51.94 11.07 -24.81
C LEU A 212 50.50 11.45 -24.41
N PRO A 213 49.46 10.97 -25.14
CA PRO A 213 48.07 11.35 -24.91
C PRO A 213 47.57 10.90 -23.53
N LEU A 214 46.49 11.52 -23.06
CA LEU A 214 45.85 11.20 -21.78
C LEU A 214 44.68 10.24 -21.99
N ILE A 215 44.69 9.13 -21.26
CA ILE A 215 43.56 8.20 -21.14
C ILE A 215 42.98 8.35 -19.75
N VAL A 216 41.69 8.70 -19.67
CA VAL A 216 40.94 8.80 -18.42
C VAL A 216 40.05 7.56 -18.28
N LEU A 217 40.37 6.69 -17.33
CA LEU A 217 39.53 5.55 -16.95
C LEU A 217 38.67 5.93 -15.74
N VAL A 218 37.37 6.03 -15.97
CA VAL A 218 36.37 6.20 -14.89
C VAL A 218 35.77 4.84 -14.57
N ASP A 219 36.25 4.23 -13.49
CA ASP A 219 35.77 2.93 -13.02
C ASP A 219 34.57 3.12 -12.08
N GLN A 220 33.58 2.23 -12.15
CA GLN A 220 32.30 2.32 -11.41
C GLN A 220 31.57 3.64 -11.67
N PHE A 221 31.35 3.96 -12.95
CA PHE A 221 30.67 5.18 -13.38
C PHE A 221 29.26 5.32 -12.79
N GLU A 222 28.59 4.22 -12.44
CA GLU A 222 27.30 4.25 -11.74
C GLU A 222 27.32 5.04 -10.44
N GLU A 223 28.48 5.18 -9.78
CA GLU A 223 28.63 5.98 -8.57
C GLU A 223 28.23 7.44 -8.78
N LEU A 224 28.38 7.95 -10.00
CA LEU A 224 27.91 9.28 -10.36
C LEU A 224 26.41 9.44 -10.09
N TYR A 225 25.60 8.39 -10.33
CA TYR A 225 24.15 8.44 -10.16
C TYR A 225 23.69 7.98 -8.78
N THR A 226 24.52 7.26 -8.03
CA THR A 226 24.17 6.73 -6.71
C THR A 226 24.73 7.53 -5.54
N LEU A 227 25.90 8.17 -5.70
CA LEU A 227 26.64 8.84 -4.62
C LEU A 227 26.72 10.38 -4.77
N CYS A 228 26.65 10.90 -5.99
CA CYS A 228 26.72 12.34 -6.24
C CYS A 228 25.31 12.93 -6.34
N ASP A 229 24.92 13.74 -5.36
CA ASP A 229 23.54 14.26 -5.25
C ASP A 229 23.29 15.46 -6.16
N ASP A 230 24.33 16.28 -6.40
CA ASP A 230 24.24 17.52 -7.17
C ASP A 230 24.23 17.26 -8.69
N GLU A 231 23.08 17.52 -9.32
CA GLU A 231 22.88 17.37 -10.75
C GLU A 231 23.80 18.27 -11.60
N GLN A 232 24.10 19.48 -11.13
CA GLN A 232 25.00 20.39 -11.84
C GLN A 232 26.42 19.85 -11.83
N VAL A 233 26.87 19.30 -10.71
CA VAL A 233 28.18 18.64 -10.60
C VAL A 233 28.24 17.39 -11.48
N ARG A 234 27.18 16.55 -11.51
CA ARG A 234 27.11 15.40 -12.42
C ARG A 234 27.23 15.83 -13.88
N ARG A 235 26.47 16.85 -14.28
CA ARG A 235 26.51 17.40 -15.63
C ARG A 235 27.88 17.98 -15.97
N ALA A 236 28.49 18.74 -15.07
CA ALA A 236 29.84 19.27 -15.25
C ALA A 236 30.87 18.15 -15.46
N PHE A 237 30.78 17.07 -14.68
CA PHE A 237 31.67 15.92 -14.82
C PHE A 237 31.52 15.24 -16.19
N VAL A 238 30.28 14.96 -16.61
CA VAL A 238 30.00 14.34 -17.92
C VAL A 238 30.42 15.24 -19.08
N ASP A 239 30.11 16.54 -19.01
CA ASP A 239 30.48 17.52 -20.02
C ASP A 239 32.00 17.58 -20.20
N ASN A 240 32.77 17.62 -19.11
CA ASN A 240 34.23 17.62 -19.15
C ASN A 240 34.80 16.41 -19.91
N LEU A 241 34.26 15.20 -19.64
CA LEU A 241 34.68 13.98 -20.31
C LEU A 241 34.33 14.00 -21.80
N LEU A 242 33.09 14.35 -22.14
CA LEU A 242 32.61 14.36 -23.53
C LEU A 242 33.33 15.42 -24.38
N VAL A 243 33.51 16.63 -23.85
CA VAL A 243 34.17 17.72 -24.58
C VAL A 243 35.63 17.37 -24.83
N ALA A 244 36.35 16.84 -23.83
CA ALA A 244 37.74 16.42 -24.01
C ALA A 244 37.87 15.24 -25.00
N ALA A 245 36.96 14.27 -24.94
CA ALA A 245 36.93 13.12 -25.85
C ALA A 245 36.50 13.47 -27.29
N CYS A 246 35.85 14.60 -27.50
CA CYS A 246 35.44 15.10 -28.83
C CYS A 246 36.47 16.05 -29.47
N ASP A 247 37.44 16.55 -28.70
CA ASP A 247 38.38 17.57 -29.19
C ASP A 247 39.21 17.10 -30.40
N ARG A 248 39.44 17.98 -31.37
CA ARG A 248 40.11 17.65 -32.63
C ARG A 248 41.62 17.38 -32.49
N ALA A 249 42.26 17.83 -31.41
CA ALA A 249 43.67 17.53 -31.14
C ALA A 249 43.89 16.07 -30.75
N GLN A 250 42.81 15.33 -30.45
CA GLN A 250 42.86 13.90 -30.08
C GLN A 250 43.78 13.60 -28.89
N GLN A 251 43.91 14.56 -27.97
CA GLN A 251 44.81 14.50 -26.82
C GLN A 251 44.23 13.69 -25.66
N VAL A 252 42.90 13.61 -25.55
CA VAL A 252 42.20 12.90 -24.48
C VAL A 252 41.30 11.81 -25.05
N SER A 253 41.34 10.65 -24.41
CA SER A 253 40.41 9.53 -24.62
C SER A 253 39.85 9.09 -23.27
N VAL A 254 38.62 8.61 -23.26
CA VAL A 254 37.90 8.23 -22.05
C VAL A 254 37.48 6.77 -22.13
N ILE A 255 37.65 6.04 -21.03
CA ILE A 255 37.11 4.70 -20.86
C ILE A 255 36.23 4.77 -19.62
N ILE A 256 35.01 4.24 -19.69
CA ILE A 256 34.12 4.17 -18.54
C ILE A 256 33.73 2.72 -18.29
N THR A 257 33.71 2.29 -17.03
CA THR A 257 33.08 1.03 -16.64
C THR A 257 31.74 1.32 -15.96
N MET A 258 30.68 0.59 -16.30
CA MET A 258 29.38 0.80 -15.67
C MET A 258 28.61 -0.51 -15.56
N ARG A 259 27.76 -0.67 -14.53
CA ARG A 259 26.81 -1.79 -14.54
C ARG A 259 25.66 -1.56 -15.54
N SER A 260 25.16 -2.64 -16.14
CA SER A 260 24.11 -2.57 -17.18
C SER A 260 22.75 -2.11 -16.66
N ASP A 261 22.44 -2.31 -15.38
CA ASP A 261 21.21 -1.83 -14.72
C ASP A 261 21.15 -0.29 -14.63
N PHE A 262 22.28 0.40 -14.74
CA PHE A 262 22.35 1.88 -14.73
C PHE A 262 22.21 2.53 -16.12
N LEU A 263 22.02 1.75 -17.19
CA LEU A 263 21.82 2.30 -18.54
C LEU A 263 20.65 3.29 -18.59
N GLY A 264 19.57 3.05 -17.84
CA GLY A 264 18.44 3.97 -17.75
C GLY A 264 18.81 5.35 -17.19
N ALA A 265 19.71 5.41 -16.20
CA ALA A 265 20.15 6.68 -15.60
C ALA A 265 20.89 7.59 -16.58
N THR A 266 21.59 7.00 -17.57
CA THR A 266 22.31 7.76 -18.59
C THR A 266 21.40 8.55 -19.54
N GLN A 267 20.09 8.31 -19.55
CA GLN A 267 19.13 9.09 -20.37
C GLN A 267 19.12 10.58 -20.03
N GLN A 268 19.54 10.95 -18.81
CA GLN A 268 19.75 12.35 -18.40
C GLN A 268 20.85 13.05 -19.21
N HIS A 269 21.71 12.28 -19.89
CA HIS A 269 22.79 12.76 -20.75
C HIS A 269 22.69 12.09 -22.14
N PRO A 270 21.88 12.63 -23.06
CA PRO A 270 21.55 11.96 -24.33
C PRO A 270 22.77 11.56 -25.17
N GLN A 271 23.80 12.41 -25.23
CA GLN A 271 25.04 12.12 -25.97
C GLN A 271 25.80 10.93 -25.36
N LEU A 272 25.86 10.84 -24.03
CA LEU A 272 26.48 9.72 -23.33
C LEU A 272 25.70 8.42 -23.57
N ASN A 273 24.36 8.46 -23.46
CA ASN A 273 23.50 7.31 -23.72
C ASN A 273 23.68 6.76 -25.16
N GLN A 274 23.78 7.64 -26.15
CA GLN A 274 24.05 7.26 -27.54
C GLN A 274 25.39 6.53 -27.71
N LEU A 275 26.41 6.89 -26.93
CA LEU A 275 27.72 6.23 -26.96
C LEU A 275 27.65 4.80 -26.42
N PHE A 276 26.84 4.51 -25.41
CA PHE A 276 26.62 3.13 -24.95
C PHE A 276 26.03 2.24 -26.04
N SER A 277 25.17 2.80 -26.89
CA SER A 277 24.53 2.06 -27.99
C SER A 277 25.44 1.88 -29.20
N SER A 278 26.26 2.88 -29.54
CA SER A 278 27.07 2.90 -30.77
C SER A 278 28.51 2.41 -30.58
N GLN A 279 29.09 2.63 -29.40
CA GLN A 279 30.51 2.35 -29.11
C GLN A 279 30.69 1.39 -27.93
N GLY A 280 29.63 1.07 -27.19
CA GLY A 280 29.71 0.29 -25.97
C GLY A 280 30.14 -1.16 -26.17
N PHE A 281 30.89 -1.68 -25.20
CA PHE A 281 31.29 -3.07 -25.10
C PHE A 281 30.57 -3.73 -23.92
N LEU A 282 29.59 -4.58 -24.22
CA LEU A 282 28.94 -5.43 -23.23
C LEU A 282 29.87 -6.61 -22.89
N VAL A 283 30.36 -6.65 -21.66
CA VAL A 283 31.28 -7.70 -21.19
C VAL A 283 30.57 -9.05 -21.19
N PRO A 284 30.97 -10.01 -22.04
CA PRO A 284 30.36 -11.32 -22.06
C PRO A 284 30.81 -12.17 -20.88
N SER A 285 29.98 -13.16 -20.52
CA SER A 285 30.36 -14.23 -19.60
C SER A 285 31.56 -15.01 -20.17
N MET A 286 32.45 -15.46 -19.29
CA MET A 286 33.60 -16.29 -19.71
C MET A 286 33.11 -17.64 -20.19
N THR A 287 33.70 -18.13 -21.29
CA THR A 287 33.47 -19.50 -21.73
C THR A 287 34.12 -20.50 -20.77
N PRO A 288 33.74 -21.78 -20.79
CA PRO A 288 34.39 -22.82 -19.98
C PRO A 288 35.91 -22.88 -20.20
N ASP A 289 36.36 -22.71 -21.45
CA ASP A 289 37.77 -22.70 -21.81
C ASP A 289 38.49 -21.45 -21.26
N ASP A 290 37.86 -20.28 -21.37
CA ASP A 290 38.38 -19.04 -20.80
C ASP A 290 38.54 -19.15 -19.27
N LEU A 291 37.54 -19.75 -18.58
CA LEU A 291 37.60 -19.99 -17.14
C LEU A 291 38.71 -20.97 -16.77
N ALA A 292 38.85 -22.07 -17.51
CA ALA A 292 39.91 -23.04 -17.27
C ALA A 292 41.31 -22.41 -17.34
N VAL A 293 41.52 -21.55 -18.34
CA VAL A 293 42.77 -20.79 -18.48
C VAL A 293 42.95 -19.79 -17.33
N ALA A 294 41.90 -19.05 -16.97
CA ALA A 294 41.94 -18.10 -15.85
C ALA A 294 42.20 -18.76 -14.48
N ILE A 295 41.84 -20.03 -14.32
CA ILE A 295 42.12 -20.83 -13.12
C ILE A 295 43.55 -21.37 -13.13
N ALA A 296 43.94 -22.06 -14.20
CA ALA A 296 45.18 -22.85 -14.22
C ALA A 296 46.44 -22.03 -14.48
N ALA A 297 46.38 -21.06 -15.41
CA ALA A 297 47.57 -20.32 -15.83
C ALA A 297 48.24 -19.48 -14.72
N PRO A 298 47.50 -18.76 -13.84
CA PRO A 298 48.12 -18.05 -12.73
C PRO A 298 48.86 -18.98 -11.76
N ALA A 299 48.29 -20.14 -11.42
CA ALA A 299 48.94 -21.14 -10.57
C ALA A 299 50.21 -21.68 -11.21
N GLN A 300 50.14 -22.01 -12.51
CA GLN A 300 51.28 -22.53 -13.25
C GLN A 300 52.44 -21.52 -13.27
N GLN A 301 52.15 -20.24 -13.49
CA GLN A 301 53.15 -19.17 -13.42
C GLN A 301 53.75 -18.99 -12.03
N ALA A 302 52.95 -19.22 -10.97
CA ALA A 302 53.40 -19.20 -9.58
C ALA A 302 54.07 -20.51 -9.12
N GLY A 303 54.30 -21.45 -10.04
CA GLY A 303 55.09 -22.67 -9.82
C GLY A 303 54.29 -23.90 -9.40
N TYR A 304 52.96 -23.90 -9.56
CA TYR A 304 52.10 -25.04 -9.22
C TYR A 304 51.15 -25.40 -10.36
N GLU A 305 51.14 -26.66 -10.78
CA GLU A 305 50.22 -27.16 -11.82
C GLU A 305 48.99 -27.78 -11.15
N LEU A 306 47.84 -27.10 -11.24
CA LEU A 306 46.56 -27.66 -10.79
C LEU A 306 46.17 -28.85 -11.68
N ASP A 307 45.70 -29.94 -11.07
CA ASP A 307 45.25 -31.09 -11.82
C ASP A 307 43.98 -30.76 -12.64
N LYS A 308 43.83 -31.45 -13.77
CA LYS A 308 42.74 -31.17 -14.73
C LYS A 308 41.35 -31.41 -14.12
N ALA A 309 41.20 -32.37 -13.20
CA ALA A 309 39.91 -32.69 -12.61
C ALA A 309 39.45 -31.56 -11.67
N THR A 310 40.35 -31.04 -10.84
CA THR A 310 40.09 -29.86 -9.99
C THR A 310 39.74 -28.64 -10.83
N VAL A 311 40.47 -28.37 -11.91
CA VAL A 311 40.16 -27.24 -12.80
C VAL A 311 38.76 -27.40 -13.40
N GLN A 312 38.40 -28.59 -13.90
CA GLN A 312 37.07 -28.85 -14.45
C GLN A 312 35.95 -28.73 -13.41
N LEU A 313 36.19 -29.18 -12.18
CA LEU A 313 35.25 -29.02 -11.08
C LEU A 313 34.99 -27.55 -10.76
N LEU A 314 36.04 -26.74 -10.63
CA LEU A 314 35.94 -25.29 -10.39
C LEU A 314 35.23 -24.57 -11.55
N VAL A 315 35.52 -24.95 -12.79
CA VAL A 315 34.83 -24.42 -13.98
C VAL A 315 33.33 -24.77 -13.93
N HIS A 316 32.98 -26.02 -13.62
CA HIS A 316 31.59 -26.45 -13.53
C HIS A 316 30.83 -25.73 -12.41
N GLU A 317 31.45 -25.55 -11.24
CA GLU A 317 30.82 -24.83 -10.13
C GLU A 317 30.64 -23.33 -10.39
N ALA A 318 31.53 -22.71 -11.18
CA ALA A 318 31.40 -21.30 -11.56
C ALA A 318 30.45 -21.05 -12.74
N GLN A 319 30.11 -22.08 -13.53
CA GLN A 319 29.26 -21.93 -14.71
C GLN A 319 27.80 -21.63 -14.34
N GLY A 320 27.19 -20.70 -15.09
CA GLY A 320 25.77 -20.36 -14.95
C GLY A 320 25.42 -19.56 -13.69
N GLN A 321 26.38 -19.31 -12.80
CA GLN A 321 26.19 -18.48 -11.60
C GLN A 321 26.47 -17.01 -11.92
N GLU A 322 25.50 -16.12 -11.66
CA GLU A 322 25.73 -14.68 -11.76
C GLU A 322 26.72 -14.21 -10.68
N GLY A 323 27.76 -13.47 -11.09
CA GLY A 323 28.78 -12.99 -10.16
C GLY A 323 29.70 -14.08 -9.60
N ALA A 324 29.89 -15.19 -10.34
CA ALA A 324 30.76 -16.29 -9.93
C ALA A 324 32.26 -15.95 -9.84
N LEU A 325 32.75 -14.98 -10.64
CA LEU A 325 34.19 -14.73 -10.76
C LEU A 325 34.86 -14.30 -9.45
N PRO A 326 34.28 -13.37 -8.65
CA PRO A 326 34.82 -13.07 -7.32
C PRO A 326 34.82 -14.28 -6.37
N LEU A 327 33.77 -15.11 -6.40
CA LEU A 327 33.67 -16.32 -5.57
C LEU A 327 34.74 -17.34 -5.96
N LEU A 328 34.93 -17.52 -7.26
CA LEU A 328 35.97 -18.38 -7.82
C LEU A 328 37.36 -17.88 -7.40
N GLN A 329 37.64 -16.58 -7.49
CA GLN A 329 38.90 -16.02 -7.02
C GLN A 329 39.10 -16.24 -5.51
N PHE A 330 38.04 -16.10 -4.71
CA PHE A 330 38.12 -16.38 -3.27
C PHE A 330 38.44 -17.85 -2.99
N ALA A 331 37.74 -18.78 -3.65
CA ALA A 331 38.00 -20.21 -3.52
C ALA A 331 39.44 -20.57 -3.94
N LEU A 332 39.93 -19.99 -5.03
CA LEU A 332 41.31 -20.17 -5.50
C LEU A 332 42.35 -19.61 -4.50
N THR A 333 42.06 -18.47 -3.87
CA THR A 333 42.90 -17.94 -2.79
C THR A 333 42.96 -18.91 -1.62
N GLN A 334 41.83 -19.51 -1.21
CA GLN A 334 41.80 -20.51 -0.13
C GLN A 334 42.55 -21.79 -0.52
N ILE A 335 42.37 -22.28 -1.75
CA ILE A 335 43.12 -23.42 -2.29
C ILE A 335 44.62 -23.14 -2.21
N TRP A 336 45.07 -21.94 -2.60
CA TRP A 336 46.49 -21.58 -2.52
C TRP A 336 47.04 -21.54 -1.09
N GLU A 337 46.28 -21.02 -0.13
CA GLU A 337 46.69 -21.06 1.28
C GLU A 337 46.68 -22.49 1.84
N GLY A 338 45.75 -23.35 1.39
CA GLY A 338 45.75 -24.78 1.70
C GLY A 338 46.98 -25.49 1.14
N LEU A 339 47.35 -25.21 -0.11
CA LEU A 339 48.57 -25.73 -0.75
C LEU A 339 49.83 -25.34 0.04
N ARG A 340 49.91 -24.10 0.53
CA ARG A 340 51.02 -23.66 1.42
C ARG A 340 51.10 -24.43 2.73
N GLN A 341 49.97 -24.99 3.18
CA GLN A 341 49.87 -25.84 4.37
C GLN A 341 50.01 -27.34 4.04
N GLY A 342 50.25 -27.71 2.78
CA GLY A 342 50.37 -29.10 2.33
C GLY A 342 49.03 -29.83 2.19
N ILE A 343 47.92 -29.11 2.04
CA ILE A 343 46.59 -29.66 1.81
C ILE A 343 46.32 -29.70 0.30
N GLU A 344 45.77 -30.81 -0.20
CA GLU A 344 45.41 -30.94 -1.62
C GLU A 344 44.28 -29.98 -2.01
N PRO A 345 44.25 -29.46 -3.26
CA PRO A 345 43.22 -28.52 -3.71
C PRO A 345 41.78 -29.02 -3.53
N VAL A 346 41.53 -30.30 -3.81
CA VAL A 346 40.20 -30.92 -3.67
C VAL A 346 39.77 -30.97 -2.22
N ASP A 347 40.68 -31.32 -1.30
CA ASP A 347 40.40 -31.36 0.14
C ASP A 347 40.07 -29.96 0.67
N THR A 348 40.77 -28.93 0.20
CA THR A 348 40.44 -27.54 0.54
C THR A 348 39.08 -27.15 -0.02
N LEU A 349 38.79 -27.51 -1.28
CA LEU A 349 37.49 -27.21 -1.92
C LEU A 349 36.32 -27.88 -1.18
N GLU A 350 36.48 -29.14 -0.75
CA GLU A 350 35.49 -29.83 0.09
C GLU A 350 35.32 -29.16 1.46
N ARG A 351 36.43 -28.77 2.12
CA ARG A 351 36.39 -28.08 3.42
C ARG A 351 35.68 -26.73 3.37
N ILE A 352 35.84 -25.98 2.29
CA ILE A 352 35.18 -24.69 2.10
C ILE A 352 33.76 -24.83 1.51
N GLY A 353 33.34 -26.04 1.12
CA GLY A 353 32.01 -26.31 0.59
C GLY A 353 31.78 -25.88 -0.86
N GLY A 354 32.83 -25.93 -1.69
CA GLY A 354 32.81 -25.50 -3.08
C GLY A 354 32.98 -23.99 -3.28
N VAL A 355 32.92 -23.53 -4.53
CA VAL A 355 33.11 -22.12 -4.93
C VAL A 355 32.11 -21.19 -4.23
N GLY A 356 30.83 -21.58 -4.16
CA GLY A 356 29.79 -20.81 -3.47
C GLY A 356 29.81 -20.95 -1.93
N GLY A 357 30.30 -22.08 -1.42
CA GLY A 357 30.36 -22.36 0.03
C GLY A 357 31.46 -21.59 0.75
N ALA A 358 32.51 -21.18 0.05
CA ALA A 358 33.67 -20.55 0.67
C ALA A 358 33.33 -19.23 1.39
N VAL A 359 32.51 -18.38 0.75
CA VAL A 359 32.01 -17.13 1.36
C VAL A 359 31.04 -17.41 2.51
N ALA A 360 30.21 -18.46 2.40
CA ALA A 360 29.31 -18.88 3.46
C ALA A 360 30.07 -19.40 4.69
N THR A 361 31.16 -20.15 4.48
CA THR A 361 32.03 -20.65 5.55
C THR A 361 32.69 -19.50 6.30
N GLU A 362 33.19 -18.49 5.59
CA GLU A 362 33.77 -17.30 6.21
C GLU A 362 32.73 -16.46 6.96
N ALA A 363 31.51 -16.33 6.39
CA ALA A 363 30.40 -15.68 7.09
C ALA A 363 30.03 -16.41 8.37
N GLN A 364 29.98 -17.74 8.34
CA GLN A 364 29.73 -18.56 9.52
C GLN A 364 30.85 -18.43 10.56
N ARG A 365 32.11 -18.37 10.13
CA ARG A 365 33.26 -18.19 11.03
C ARG A 365 33.18 -16.86 11.78
N ILE A 366 32.86 -15.77 11.08
CA ILE A 366 32.70 -14.45 11.69
C ILE A 366 31.48 -14.45 12.61
N TYR A 367 30.35 -15.00 12.16
CA TYR A 367 29.14 -15.11 12.98
C TYR A 367 29.39 -15.88 14.29
N ASN A 368 30.10 -17.01 14.23
CA ASN A 368 30.46 -17.81 15.40
C ASN A 368 31.44 -17.09 16.35
N SER A 369 32.17 -16.08 15.88
CA SER A 369 33.08 -15.28 16.72
C SER A 369 32.37 -14.15 17.48
N LEU A 370 31.12 -13.85 17.13
CA LEU A 370 30.29 -12.84 17.79
C LEU A 370 29.69 -13.38 19.11
N SER A 371 29.45 -12.50 20.07
CA SER A 371 28.67 -12.82 21.29
C SER A 371 27.20 -13.11 20.96
N GLU A 372 26.46 -13.77 21.86
CA GLU A 372 25.03 -14.11 21.63
C GLU A 372 24.17 -12.87 21.30
N ASP A 373 24.41 -11.74 21.98
CA ASP A 373 23.73 -10.47 21.68
C ASP A 373 24.08 -9.93 20.29
N GLU A 374 25.36 -10.01 19.89
CA GLU A 374 25.82 -9.56 18.57
C GLU A 374 25.35 -10.50 17.45
N GLN A 375 25.25 -11.80 17.71
CA GLN A 375 24.68 -12.79 16.79
C GLN A 375 23.19 -12.51 16.50
N ALA A 376 22.43 -12.08 17.51
CA ALA A 376 21.04 -11.68 17.32
C ALA A 376 20.93 -10.42 16.44
N ILE A 377 21.81 -9.43 16.65
CA ILE A 377 21.87 -8.21 15.82
C ILE A 377 22.31 -8.56 14.39
N ALA A 378 23.33 -9.39 14.22
CA ALA A 378 23.82 -9.84 12.91
C ALA A 378 22.72 -10.57 12.13
N ARG A 379 21.96 -11.46 12.79
CA ARG A 379 20.80 -12.13 12.20
C ARG A 379 19.79 -11.12 11.65
N CYS A 380 19.42 -10.10 12.43
CA CYS A 380 18.51 -9.04 11.96
C CYS A 380 19.08 -8.29 10.75
N ILE A 381 20.37 -7.91 10.80
CA ILE A 381 21.03 -7.23 9.68
C ILE A 381 20.90 -8.06 8.40
N PHE A 382 21.30 -9.33 8.41
CA PHE A 382 21.25 -10.16 7.20
C PHE A 382 19.84 -10.38 6.66
N LEU A 383 18.84 -10.56 7.54
CA LEU A 383 17.45 -10.71 7.10
C LEU A 383 16.89 -9.42 6.49
N SER A 384 17.30 -8.26 7.00
CA SER A 384 16.90 -6.95 6.48
C SER A 384 17.60 -6.56 5.16
N LEU A 385 18.62 -7.33 4.75
CA LEU A 385 19.33 -7.18 3.48
C LEU A 385 18.85 -8.15 2.39
N ILE A 386 17.75 -8.85 2.60
CA ILE A 386 17.21 -9.85 1.67
C ILE A 386 15.78 -9.48 1.30
N GLN A 387 15.45 -9.65 0.01
CA GLN A 387 14.12 -9.52 -0.53
C GLN A 387 13.62 -10.89 -1.01
N LEU A 388 12.36 -11.20 -0.71
CA LEU A 388 11.71 -12.41 -1.18
C LEU A 388 10.82 -12.04 -2.36
N ASN A 389 10.98 -12.75 -3.48
CA ASN A 389 10.15 -12.58 -4.66
C ASN A 389 8.94 -13.54 -4.62
N ASP A 390 7.92 -13.25 -5.42
CA ASP A 390 6.67 -14.02 -5.49
C ASP A 390 6.89 -15.50 -5.90
N ASP A 391 7.98 -15.78 -6.61
CA ASP A 391 8.41 -17.12 -7.04
C ASP A 391 9.17 -17.90 -5.95
N LYS A 392 9.21 -17.38 -4.71
CA LYS A 392 9.96 -17.90 -3.57
C LYS A 392 11.48 -17.87 -3.73
N THR A 393 11.99 -17.11 -4.70
CA THR A 393 13.42 -16.82 -4.76
C THR A 393 13.77 -15.70 -3.78
N ALA A 394 14.94 -15.81 -3.14
CA ALA A 394 15.48 -14.79 -2.26
C ALA A 394 16.61 -14.06 -3.00
N THR A 395 16.43 -12.76 -3.22
CA THR A 395 17.42 -11.88 -3.84
C THR A 395 17.96 -10.90 -2.82
N ARG A 396 19.11 -10.29 -3.10
CA ARG A 396 19.65 -9.25 -2.21
C ARG A 396 18.82 -7.98 -2.30
N ARG A 397 18.75 -7.25 -1.18
CA ARG A 397 18.16 -5.91 -1.06
C ARG A 397 19.16 -4.98 -0.38
N ARG A 398 19.01 -3.68 -0.62
CA ARG A 398 19.75 -2.61 0.06
C ARG A 398 18.92 -2.07 1.23
N ALA A 399 19.54 -1.88 2.39
CA ALA A 399 18.91 -1.24 3.55
C ALA A 399 19.71 -0.03 4.00
N THR A 400 19.04 0.99 4.54
CA THR A 400 19.74 2.13 5.16
C THR A 400 20.31 1.73 6.52
N LEU A 401 21.44 2.30 6.91
CA LEU A 401 22.00 2.04 8.24
C LEU A 401 21.03 2.47 9.35
N SER A 402 20.34 3.60 9.16
CA SER A 402 19.32 4.09 10.09
C SER A 402 18.18 3.08 10.28
N GLU A 403 17.75 2.40 9.21
CA GLU A 403 16.76 1.31 9.28
C GLU A 403 17.29 0.14 10.13
N LEU A 404 18.53 -0.30 9.90
CA LEU A 404 19.15 -1.40 10.64
C LEU A 404 19.32 -1.10 12.14
N ILE A 405 19.66 0.16 12.49
CA ILE A 405 19.79 0.60 13.89
C ILE A 405 18.43 0.59 14.61
N THR A 406 17.35 0.97 13.91
CA THR A 406 16.01 1.12 14.49
C THR A 406 15.38 -0.23 14.91
N GLU A 407 15.81 -1.34 14.31
CA GLU A 407 15.22 -2.66 14.56
C GLU A 407 15.59 -3.26 15.92
N LYS A 408 16.86 -3.27 16.36
CA LYS A 408 17.25 -3.99 17.59
C LYS A 408 18.36 -3.41 18.50
N GLY A 409 18.91 -2.22 18.27
CA GLY A 409 19.69 -1.55 19.33
C GLY A 409 20.89 -0.71 18.92
N ASP A 410 21.59 -0.28 19.98
CA ASP A 410 22.76 0.61 20.11
C ASP A 410 23.58 0.80 18.82
N GLU A 411 23.51 2.01 18.24
CA GLU A 411 24.22 2.41 17.01
C GLU A 411 25.69 1.95 16.95
N PRO A 412 26.49 2.04 18.04
CA PRO A 412 27.88 1.61 18.02
C PRO A 412 28.05 0.10 17.75
N LYS A 413 27.14 -0.74 18.26
CA LYS A 413 27.22 -2.21 18.09
C LYS A 413 26.86 -2.62 16.67
N VAL A 414 25.80 -2.03 16.11
CA VAL A 414 25.37 -2.29 14.73
C VAL A 414 26.48 -1.93 13.74
N ARG A 415 27.08 -0.73 13.89
CA ARG A 415 28.22 -0.31 13.07
C ARG A 415 29.42 -1.25 13.20
N ASN A 416 29.77 -1.67 14.42
CA ASN A 416 30.89 -2.59 14.63
C ASN A 416 30.67 -3.93 13.92
N ILE A 417 29.47 -4.51 14.00
CA ILE A 417 29.14 -5.78 13.32
C ILE A 417 29.25 -5.60 11.80
N ILE A 418 28.66 -4.54 11.25
CA ILE A 418 28.76 -4.24 9.80
C ILE A 418 30.23 -4.11 9.40
N HIS A 419 31.03 -3.37 10.16
CA HIS A 419 32.46 -3.23 9.91
C HIS A 419 33.19 -4.56 9.93
N GLN A 420 32.83 -5.52 10.80
CA GLN A 420 33.44 -6.85 10.84
C GLN A 420 33.18 -7.66 9.56
N PHE A 421 31.94 -7.62 9.04
CA PHE A 421 31.59 -8.30 7.79
C PHE A 421 32.02 -7.54 6.53
N ALA A 422 32.32 -6.24 6.64
CA ALA A 422 32.81 -5.39 5.56
C ALA A 422 34.34 -5.21 5.54
N ARG A 423 35.10 -5.88 6.43
CA ARG A 423 36.56 -5.73 6.51
C ARG A 423 37.25 -6.06 5.18
N PRO A 424 38.36 -5.38 4.84
CA PRO A 424 39.18 -5.74 3.68
C PRO A 424 39.59 -7.21 3.70
N GLY A 425 39.29 -7.96 2.63
CA GLY A 425 39.59 -9.39 2.52
C GLY A 425 38.39 -10.33 2.77
N VAL A 426 37.34 -9.85 3.45
CA VAL A 426 36.13 -10.64 3.76
C VAL A 426 34.97 -10.27 2.82
N TRP A 427 34.70 -8.97 2.64
CA TRP A 427 33.64 -8.39 1.80
C TRP A 427 32.35 -9.22 1.71
N ILE A 428 31.77 -9.57 2.86
CA ILE A 428 30.45 -10.20 2.91
C ILE A 428 29.37 -9.11 2.80
N LEU A 429 29.61 -7.98 3.46
CA LEU A 429 28.79 -6.77 3.35
C LEU A 429 29.55 -5.67 2.61
N VAL A 430 28.80 -4.87 1.85
CA VAL A 430 29.27 -3.66 1.19
C VAL A 430 28.48 -2.48 1.73
N THR A 431 29.18 -1.43 2.11
CA THR A 431 28.60 -0.15 2.52
C THR A 431 28.76 0.87 1.40
N SER A 432 27.66 1.48 0.96
CA SER A 432 27.62 2.58 -0.01
C SER A 432 26.84 3.76 0.58
N ALA A 433 26.82 4.92 -0.06
CA ALA A 433 25.83 5.96 0.27
C ALA A 433 24.71 5.96 -0.79
N ASN A 434 23.53 6.51 -0.49
CA ASN A 434 22.49 6.79 -1.49
C ASN A 434 22.48 8.29 -1.86
N GLN A 435 21.53 8.67 -2.74
CA GLN A 435 21.30 10.04 -3.24
C GLN A 435 20.92 11.10 -2.16
N GLN A 436 20.87 10.71 -0.89
CA GLN A 436 20.58 11.59 0.24
C GLN A 436 21.69 11.51 1.30
N GLN A 437 22.88 11.02 0.92
CA GLN A 437 24.01 10.68 1.80
C GLN A 437 23.67 9.74 2.95
N VAL A 438 22.60 8.95 2.82
CA VAL A 438 22.27 7.92 3.80
C VAL A 438 23.14 6.71 3.51
N GLU A 439 23.92 6.30 4.51
CA GLU A 439 24.72 5.08 4.45
C GLU A 439 23.80 3.87 4.23
N MET A 440 24.07 3.11 3.17
CA MET A 440 23.36 1.91 2.74
C MET A 440 24.26 0.71 2.95
N VAL A 441 23.65 -0.42 3.26
CA VAL A 441 24.32 -1.70 3.43
C VAL A 441 23.68 -2.70 2.47
N GLU A 442 24.50 -3.56 1.85
CA GLU A 442 24.05 -4.67 1.01
C GLU A 442 24.95 -5.90 1.16
N VAL A 443 24.42 -7.08 0.82
CA VAL A 443 25.23 -8.31 0.69
C VAL A 443 26.03 -8.26 -0.61
N ALA A 444 27.33 -8.53 -0.53
CA ALA A 444 28.23 -8.48 -1.67
C ALA A 444 27.83 -9.47 -2.79
N HIS A 445 27.47 -10.70 -2.39
CA HIS A 445 27.16 -11.81 -3.30
C HIS A 445 25.92 -12.60 -2.87
N GLU A 446 25.04 -12.91 -3.84
CA GLU A 446 23.83 -13.71 -3.60
C GLU A 446 24.11 -15.18 -3.28
N ALA A 447 25.32 -15.67 -3.59
CA ALA A 447 25.77 -16.99 -3.17
C ALA A 447 25.70 -17.19 -1.64
N LEU A 448 25.80 -16.10 -0.85
CA LEU A 448 25.60 -16.17 0.58
C LEU A 448 24.20 -16.70 0.95
N ILE A 449 23.16 -16.26 0.22
CA ILE A 449 21.77 -16.66 0.46
C ILE A 449 21.58 -18.15 0.17
N GLN A 450 22.25 -18.64 -0.88
CA GLN A 450 22.13 -20.03 -1.31
C GLN A 450 22.97 -20.98 -0.46
N HIS A 451 24.18 -20.61 -0.08
CA HIS A 451 25.15 -21.53 0.53
C HIS A 451 25.27 -21.39 2.05
N TRP A 452 24.84 -20.28 2.66
CA TRP A 452 24.89 -20.11 4.11
C TRP A 452 23.69 -20.79 4.78
N LYS A 453 23.94 -21.93 5.42
CA LYS A 453 22.92 -22.77 6.05
C LYS A 453 22.10 -22.00 7.10
N GLU A 454 22.76 -21.32 8.02
CA GLU A 454 22.13 -20.58 9.12
C GLU A 454 21.21 -19.48 8.58
N LEU A 455 21.66 -18.73 7.58
CA LEU A 455 20.83 -17.72 6.92
C LEU A 455 19.62 -18.33 6.22
N ARG A 456 19.80 -19.47 5.55
CA ARG A 456 18.70 -20.21 4.91
C ARG A 456 17.71 -20.74 5.94
N ASP A 457 18.19 -21.23 7.08
CA ASP A 457 17.34 -21.68 8.19
C ASP A 457 16.58 -20.50 8.80
N TRP A 458 17.21 -19.33 8.97
CA TRP A 458 16.53 -18.12 9.41
C TRP A 458 15.45 -17.67 8.42
N LEU A 459 15.77 -17.68 7.12
CA LEU A 459 14.83 -17.36 6.06
C LEU A 459 13.67 -18.34 6.03
N ASN A 460 13.92 -19.65 6.12
CA ASN A 460 12.86 -20.67 6.14
C ASN A 460 11.97 -20.55 7.38
N GLN A 461 12.54 -20.27 8.55
CA GLN A 461 11.79 -20.07 9.80
C GLN A 461 10.95 -18.78 9.79
N GLN A 462 11.39 -17.76 9.05
CA GLN A 462 10.73 -16.45 9.00
C GLN A 462 10.07 -16.15 7.65
N TRP A 463 10.04 -17.10 6.71
CA TRP A 463 9.58 -16.89 5.33
C TRP A 463 8.15 -16.36 5.30
N GLU A 464 7.24 -17.00 6.03
CA GLU A 464 5.84 -16.55 6.13
C GLU A 464 5.73 -15.16 6.75
N PHE A 465 6.61 -14.85 7.71
CA PHE A 465 6.61 -13.59 8.45
C PHE A 465 7.18 -12.43 7.61
N ILE A 466 8.31 -12.62 6.93
CA ILE A 466 8.94 -11.61 6.07
C ILE A 466 8.05 -11.30 4.87
N HIS A 467 7.54 -12.33 4.20
CA HIS A 467 6.62 -12.17 3.07
C HIS A 467 5.36 -11.41 3.50
N GLN A 468 4.82 -11.73 4.68
CA GLN A 468 3.66 -11.03 5.20
C GLN A 468 3.95 -9.58 5.61
N LYS A 469 5.11 -9.28 6.20
CA LYS A 469 5.57 -7.91 6.47
C LYS A 469 5.63 -7.09 5.18
N GLN A 470 6.33 -7.59 4.16
CA GLN A 470 6.51 -6.88 2.89
C GLN A 470 5.17 -6.55 2.22
N ARG A 471 4.23 -7.51 2.23
CA ARG A 471 2.90 -7.30 1.66
C ARG A 471 2.09 -6.23 2.41
N ILE A 472 2.22 -6.17 3.75
CA ILE A 472 1.62 -5.13 4.57
C ILE A 472 2.24 -3.78 4.22
N GLU A 473 3.57 -3.69 4.16
CA GLU A 473 4.30 -2.45 3.89
C GLU A 473 3.99 -1.88 2.50
N GLN A 474 3.98 -2.72 1.47
CA GLN A 474 3.58 -2.31 0.12
C GLN A 474 2.12 -1.82 0.08
N SER A 475 1.21 -2.50 0.77
CA SER A 475 -0.20 -2.09 0.81
C SER A 475 -0.40 -0.78 1.58
N ALA A 476 0.39 -0.56 2.62
CA ALA A 476 0.36 0.67 3.40
C ALA A 476 0.91 1.86 2.59
N GLN A 477 1.98 1.66 1.82
CA GLN A 477 2.49 2.65 0.86
C GLN A 477 1.46 2.96 -0.22
N GLU A 478 0.76 1.96 -0.75
CA GLU A 478 -0.28 2.15 -1.76
C GLU A 478 -1.49 2.92 -1.20
N TRP A 479 -1.86 2.64 0.05
CA TRP A 479 -2.91 3.35 0.78
C TRP A 479 -2.55 4.84 1.00
N GLU A 480 -1.29 5.14 1.34
CA GLU A 480 -0.80 6.53 1.44
C GLU A 480 -0.83 7.25 0.09
N LYS A 481 -0.32 6.62 -0.98
CA LYS A 481 -0.34 7.18 -2.34
C LYS A 481 -1.76 7.53 -2.80
N HIS A 482 -2.76 6.76 -2.38
CA HIS A 482 -4.17 6.97 -2.70
C HIS A 482 -4.92 7.84 -1.67
N GLY A 483 -4.19 8.66 -0.90
CA GLY A 483 -4.77 9.65 0.00
C GLY A 483 -5.56 9.03 1.16
N TYR A 484 -5.13 7.87 1.64
CA TYR A 484 -5.72 7.16 2.77
C TYR A 484 -7.17 6.69 2.56
N SER A 485 -7.57 6.39 1.32
CA SER A 485 -8.92 5.91 0.99
C SER A 485 -9.31 4.61 1.70
N LYS A 486 -10.60 4.46 2.04
CA LYS A 486 -11.15 3.28 2.73
C LYS A 486 -11.18 2.03 1.85
N ASP A 487 -11.15 2.19 0.53
CA ASP A 487 -11.26 1.09 -0.44
C ASP A 487 -9.98 0.23 -0.49
N TYR A 488 -8.86 0.80 -0.06
CA TYR A 488 -7.56 0.14 0.00
C TYR A 488 -7.32 -0.55 1.35
N LEU A 489 -8.19 -0.35 2.35
CA LEU A 489 -8.09 -0.99 3.66
C LEU A 489 -8.43 -2.48 3.56
N TRP A 490 -7.60 -3.31 4.16
CA TRP A 490 -7.80 -4.75 4.13
C TRP A 490 -9.03 -5.20 4.92
N GLN A 491 -9.74 -6.20 4.40
CA GLN A 491 -10.89 -6.83 5.05
C GLN A 491 -10.79 -8.37 4.97
N GLY A 492 -11.62 -9.07 5.74
CA GLY A 492 -11.73 -10.53 5.69
C GLY A 492 -10.41 -11.27 5.95
N LYS A 493 -10.02 -12.18 5.05
CA LYS A 493 -8.87 -13.08 5.21
C LYS A 493 -7.53 -12.32 5.30
N LEU A 494 -7.37 -11.23 4.55
CA LEU A 494 -6.14 -10.42 4.56
C LEU A 494 -5.96 -9.71 5.92
N LEU A 495 -7.02 -9.10 6.45
CA LEU A 495 -7.00 -8.46 7.76
C LEU A 495 -6.84 -9.47 8.90
N TYR A 496 -7.44 -10.66 8.80
CA TYR A 496 -7.25 -11.73 9.77
C TYR A 496 -5.77 -12.14 9.87
N LYS A 497 -5.12 -12.36 8.72
CA LYS A 497 -3.68 -12.64 8.66
C LYS A 497 -2.87 -11.49 9.28
N ALA A 498 -3.15 -10.23 8.93
CA ALA A 498 -2.45 -9.07 9.51
C ALA A 498 -2.60 -8.97 11.04
N LYS A 499 -3.75 -9.35 11.61
CA LYS A 499 -3.96 -9.41 13.06
C LYS A 499 -3.13 -10.51 13.73
N LEU A 500 -3.05 -11.69 13.13
CA LEU A 500 -2.18 -12.77 13.63
C LEU A 500 -0.72 -12.32 13.66
N PHE A 501 -0.26 -11.66 12.60
CA PHE A 501 1.07 -11.09 12.51
C PHE A 501 1.37 -10.08 13.64
N LEU A 502 0.42 -9.18 13.95
CA LEU A 502 0.56 -8.26 15.10
C LEU A 502 0.63 -8.99 16.45
N GLY A 503 -0.11 -10.09 16.61
CA GLY A 503 -0.11 -10.88 17.85
C GLY A 503 1.20 -11.67 18.06
N GLU A 504 1.72 -12.28 17.01
CA GLU A 504 2.98 -13.06 17.04
C GLU A 504 4.23 -12.19 17.21
N ARG A 505 4.16 -10.90 16.85
CA ARG A 505 5.22 -9.91 17.08
C ARG A 505 5.59 -9.74 18.55
N THR A 506 4.61 -9.85 19.46
CA THR A 506 4.84 -9.72 20.91
C THR A 506 5.78 -10.80 21.46
N THR A 507 5.91 -11.92 20.76
CA THR A 507 6.74 -13.08 21.15
C THR A 507 8.05 -13.20 20.37
N ARG A 508 8.22 -12.51 19.24
CA ARG A 508 9.42 -12.59 18.36
C ARG A 508 9.89 -11.17 18.03
N SER A 509 10.88 -10.68 18.78
CA SER A 509 11.33 -9.28 18.79
C SER A 509 12.19 -8.83 17.59
N ASP A 510 12.29 -9.64 16.54
CA ASP A 510 13.31 -9.46 15.50
C ASP A 510 12.84 -8.62 14.29
N ILE A 511 11.53 -8.41 14.09
CA ILE A 511 10.98 -7.78 12.88
C ILE A 511 9.93 -6.72 13.25
N LYS A 512 10.24 -5.43 13.02
CA LYS A 512 9.30 -4.31 13.20
C LYS A 512 8.61 -3.94 11.87
N LEU A 513 7.35 -3.51 11.95
CA LEU A 513 6.63 -2.85 10.85
C LEU A 513 6.91 -1.36 10.85
N SER A 514 6.84 -0.72 9.68
CA SER A 514 6.83 0.74 9.60
C SER A 514 5.62 1.35 10.33
N TYR A 515 5.77 2.59 10.82
CA TYR A 515 4.66 3.33 11.45
C TYR A 515 3.41 3.39 10.55
N LEU A 516 3.61 3.66 9.26
CA LEU A 516 2.55 3.69 8.25
C LEU A 516 1.81 2.34 8.16
N SER A 517 2.53 1.24 8.25
CA SER A 517 1.97 -0.12 8.21
C SER A 517 1.17 -0.45 9.46
N GLU A 518 1.63 0.00 10.64
CA GLU A 518 0.87 -0.17 11.89
C GLU A 518 -0.44 0.63 11.83
N GLU A 519 -0.39 1.88 11.38
CA GLU A 519 -1.59 2.70 11.23
C GLU A 519 -2.56 2.08 10.22
N PHE A 520 -2.06 1.59 9.07
CA PHE A 520 -2.86 0.91 8.06
C PHE A 520 -3.65 -0.28 8.63
N ILE A 521 -3.01 -1.14 9.43
CA ILE A 521 -3.68 -2.28 10.05
C ILE A 521 -4.73 -1.79 11.04
N ILE A 522 -4.39 -0.84 11.92
CA ILE A 522 -5.32 -0.29 12.92
C ILE A 522 -6.57 0.28 12.24
N ARG A 523 -6.40 1.08 11.18
CA ARG A 523 -7.51 1.65 10.39
C ARG A 523 -8.36 0.57 9.73
N SER A 524 -7.73 -0.48 9.20
CA SER A 524 -8.42 -1.65 8.63
C SER A 524 -9.27 -2.38 9.68
N ILE A 525 -8.77 -2.54 10.91
CA ILE A 525 -9.53 -3.13 12.03
C ILE A 525 -10.78 -2.29 12.36
N TRP A 526 -10.61 -0.98 12.46
CA TRP A 526 -11.72 -0.06 12.74
C TRP A 526 -12.79 -0.09 11.65
N GLN A 527 -12.39 -0.09 10.37
CA GLN A 527 -13.32 -0.16 9.25
C GLN A 527 -14.17 -1.45 9.27
N GLN A 528 -13.57 -2.60 9.60
CA GLN A 528 -14.31 -3.87 9.73
C GLN A 528 -15.33 -3.84 10.88
N LYS A 529 -15.00 -3.22 12.02
CA LYS A 529 -15.95 -3.07 13.13
C LYS A 529 -17.12 -2.17 12.73
N ILE A 530 -16.85 -1.07 12.03
CA ILE A 530 -17.89 -0.14 11.56
C ILE A 530 -18.82 -0.82 10.54
N SER A 531 -18.29 -1.61 9.61
CA SER A 531 -19.13 -2.33 8.62
C SER A 531 -20.03 -3.38 9.29
N LEU A 532 -19.50 -4.13 10.26
CA LEU A 532 -20.28 -5.09 11.05
C LEU A 532 -21.40 -4.41 11.85
N CYS A 533 -21.11 -3.29 12.52
CA CYS A 533 -22.12 -2.53 13.25
C CYS A 533 -23.23 -1.99 12.32
N LYS A 534 -22.87 -1.50 11.12
CA LYS A 534 -23.87 -1.03 10.14
C LYS A 534 -24.79 -2.15 9.67
N SER A 535 -24.24 -3.33 9.35
CA SER A 535 -25.04 -4.50 8.95
C SER A 535 -25.95 -5.00 10.06
N LEU A 536 -25.47 -5.01 11.32
CA LEU A 536 -26.26 -5.41 12.48
C LEU A 536 -27.40 -4.42 12.77
N CYS A 537 -27.12 -3.12 12.69
CA CYS A 537 -28.14 -2.08 12.86
C CYS A 537 -29.22 -2.17 11.78
N LEU A 538 -28.86 -2.44 10.52
CA LEU A 538 -29.82 -2.63 9.42
C LEU A 538 -30.72 -3.85 9.66
N LEU A 539 -30.17 -4.97 10.14
CA LEU A 539 -30.94 -6.17 10.47
C LEU A 539 -31.90 -5.98 11.64
N LEU A 540 -31.54 -5.17 12.64
CA LEU A 540 -32.36 -4.94 13.84
C LEU A 540 -33.42 -3.84 13.65
N PHE A 541 -33.12 -2.77 12.92
CA PHE A 541 -34.05 -1.62 12.77
C PHE A 541 -35.06 -1.78 11.63
N PHE A 542 -34.72 -2.49 10.55
CA PHE A 542 -35.62 -2.63 9.42
C PHE A 542 -36.95 -3.32 9.75
N PRO A 543 -36.99 -4.44 10.53
CA PRO A 543 -38.25 -5.08 10.93
C PRO A 543 -39.11 -4.18 11.81
N PHE A 544 -38.49 -3.37 12.68
CA PHE A 544 -39.19 -2.46 13.57
C PHE A 544 -39.87 -1.32 12.79
N ILE A 545 -39.20 -0.75 11.79
CA ILE A 545 -39.77 0.30 10.93
C ILE A 545 -40.94 -0.26 10.11
N VAL A 546 -40.81 -1.46 9.53
CA VAL A 546 -41.89 -2.11 8.79
C VAL A 546 -43.09 -2.42 9.70
N PHE A 547 -42.84 -2.90 10.91
CA PHE A 547 -43.91 -3.16 11.89
C PHE A 547 -44.60 -1.86 12.37
N ALA A 548 -43.83 -0.81 12.65
CA ALA A 548 -44.35 0.49 13.08
C ALA A 548 -45.20 1.16 11.98
N THR A 549 -44.76 1.10 10.72
CA THR A 549 -45.52 1.61 9.58
C THR A 549 -46.80 0.81 9.31
N TYR A 550 -46.72 -0.52 9.37
CA TYR A 550 -47.90 -1.39 9.22
C TYR A 550 -48.95 -1.14 10.32
N SER A 551 -48.52 -1.06 11.58
CA SER A 551 -49.40 -0.79 12.72
C SER A 551 -50.04 0.60 12.64
N HIS A 552 -49.29 1.63 12.25
CA HIS A 552 -49.81 2.98 12.04
C HIS A 552 -50.92 3.02 10.97
N LEU A 553 -50.71 2.38 9.82
CA LEU A 553 -51.72 2.29 8.77
C LEU A 553 -52.97 1.53 9.24
N ARG A 554 -52.80 0.45 10.02
CA ARG A 554 -53.91 -0.31 10.61
C ARG A 554 -54.74 0.53 11.57
N ILE A 555 -54.12 1.35 12.41
CA ILE A 555 -54.84 2.23 13.36
C ILE A 555 -55.62 3.30 12.61
N ILE A 556 -55.03 3.95 11.60
CA ILE A 556 -55.74 4.96 10.77
C ILE A 556 -56.97 4.35 10.09
N ASN A 557 -56.84 3.18 9.48
CA ASN A 557 -57.96 2.53 8.81
C ASN A 557 -59.08 2.18 9.79
N SER A 558 -58.73 1.69 10.98
CA SER A 558 -59.72 1.34 12.01
C SER A 558 -60.42 2.59 12.56
N ALA A 559 -59.67 3.66 12.83
CA ALA A 559 -60.18 4.95 13.27
C ALA A 559 -61.17 5.56 12.27
N THR A 560 -60.84 5.50 10.97
CA THR A 560 -61.70 6.06 9.91
C THR A 560 -63.00 5.28 9.78
N ILE A 561 -62.95 3.94 9.90
CA ILE A 561 -64.15 3.09 9.84
C ILE A 561 -65.05 3.38 11.06
N GLU A 562 -64.50 3.36 12.28
CA GLU A 562 -65.29 3.49 13.51
C GLU A 562 -65.90 4.90 13.66
N LEU A 563 -65.18 5.96 13.25
CA LEU A 563 -65.69 7.33 13.27
C LEU A 563 -66.68 7.65 12.13
N SER A 564 -66.77 6.81 11.10
CA SER A 564 -67.72 6.96 9.98
C SER A 564 -69.07 6.27 10.21
N GLN A 565 -69.22 5.53 11.32
CA GLN A 565 -70.46 4.84 11.65
C GLN A 565 -71.47 5.83 12.25
N ASN A 566 -72.51 6.15 11.49
CA ASN A 566 -73.53 7.15 11.85
C ASN A 566 -74.62 6.61 12.78
N ASP A 567 -74.26 5.85 13.82
CA ASP A 567 -75.24 5.08 14.62
C ASP A 567 -75.32 5.48 16.10
N CYS A 568 -74.84 6.67 16.48
CA CYS A 568 -74.86 7.23 17.85
C CYS A 568 -74.33 6.28 18.97
N GLN A 569 -73.70 5.17 18.61
CA GLN A 569 -73.25 4.09 19.51
C GLN A 569 -71.75 4.20 19.67
N VAL A 570 -71.34 5.16 20.49
CA VAL A 570 -69.95 5.57 20.59
C VAL A 570 -69.36 5.09 21.91
N ASN A 571 -68.06 4.75 21.92
CA ASN A 571 -67.36 4.12 23.04
C ASN A 571 -66.06 4.91 23.39
N ALA A 572 -65.36 4.51 24.46
CA ALA A 572 -64.15 5.18 24.93
C ALA A 572 -63.02 5.31 23.86
N ASN A 573 -63.04 4.50 22.79
CA ASN A 573 -62.06 4.53 21.72
C ASN A 573 -62.20 5.78 20.83
N THR A 574 -63.37 6.40 20.76
CA THR A 574 -63.63 7.57 19.91
C THR A 574 -62.75 8.75 20.29
N ARG A 575 -62.60 9.00 21.60
CA ARG A 575 -61.69 10.02 22.12
C ARG A 575 -60.23 9.69 21.78
N PHE A 576 -59.85 8.42 21.86
CA PHE A 576 -58.52 7.96 21.49
C PHE A 576 -58.27 8.16 19.99
N PHE A 577 -59.22 7.83 19.12
CA PHE A 577 -59.08 7.96 17.67
C PHE A 577 -59.03 9.41 17.21
N LEU A 578 -59.89 10.29 17.73
CA LEU A 578 -59.84 11.72 17.42
C LEU A 578 -58.50 12.33 17.85
N ARG A 579 -58.01 11.98 19.04
CA ARG A 579 -56.69 12.43 19.52
C ARG A 579 -55.53 11.86 18.69
N TYR A 580 -55.61 10.60 18.30
CA TYR A 580 -54.61 9.95 17.44
C TYR A 580 -54.57 10.60 16.04
N MET A 581 -55.73 10.86 15.44
CA MET A 581 -55.83 11.52 14.14
C MET A 581 -55.33 12.97 14.21
N TYR A 582 -55.50 13.67 15.34
CA TYR A 582 -54.91 14.99 15.58
C TYR A 582 -53.38 14.93 15.58
N ILE A 583 -52.78 14.09 16.42
CA ILE A 583 -51.32 13.99 16.56
C ILE A 583 -50.66 13.55 15.25
N THR A 584 -51.33 12.69 14.48
CA THR A 584 -50.81 12.19 13.19
C THR A 584 -51.13 13.11 12.00
N GLY A 585 -51.85 14.22 12.20
CA GLY A 585 -52.22 15.17 11.15
C GLY A 585 -53.26 14.65 10.13
N ASN A 586 -54.02 13.60 10.48
CA ASN A 586 -54.97 12.94 9.58
C ASN A 586 -56.43 13.37 9.75
N LEU A 587 -56.73 14.36 10.60
CA LEU A 587 -58.10 14.81 10.91
C LEU A 587 -58.92 15.27 9.69
N ASN A 588 -58.28 15.80 8.64
CA ASN A 588 -58.96 16.27 7.43
C ASN A 588 -59.66 15.16 6.63
N LYS A 589 -59.48 13.89 7.02
CA LYS A 589 -60.12 12.73 6.38
C LYS A 589 -61.53 12.44 6.90
N LEU A 590 -61.98 13.10 7.96
CA LEU A 590 -63.20 12.73 8.68
C LEU A 590 -64.49 13.20 7.99
N GLY A 591 -64.49 14.33 7.28
CA GLY A 591 -65.62 14.75 6.44
C GLY A 591 -66.86 15.13 7.24
N SER A 592 -67.65 14.14 7.66
CA SER A 592 -68.84 14.24 8.52
C SER A 592 -68.79 13.14 9.58
N ILE A 593 -69.16 13.43 10.83
CA ILE A 593 -69.16 12.44 11.92
C ILE A 593 -70.46 12.49 12.74
N ASP A 594 -70.86 11.36 13.30
CA ASP A 594 -71.96 11.27 14.28
C ASP A 594 -71.40 10.87 15.65
N ILE A 595 -71.45 11.79 16.61
CA ILE A 595 -70.95 11.62 17.98
C ILE A 595 -71.96 12.17 19.00
N CYS A 596 -73.26 11.94 18.75
CA CYS A 596 -74.27 12.34 19.72
C CYS A 596 -74.10 11.68 21.09
N GLY A 597 -74.40 12.43 22.16
CA GLY A 597 -74.35 11.97 23.55
C GLY A 597 -72.95 11.83 24.17
N GLU A 598 -71.88 12.03 23.40
CA GLU A 598 -70.51 11.75 23.85
C GLU A 598 -69.91 12.77 24.81
N ARG A 599 -68.98 12.30 25.67
CA ARG A 599 -68.24 13.17 26.61
C ARG A 599 -66.85 13.51 26.09
N LEU A 600 -66.79 14.57 25.28
CA LEU A 600 -65.59 15.07 24.60
C LEU A 600 -65.04 16.37 25.21
N ASN A 601 -65.28 16.61 26.49
CA ASN A 601 -64.77 17.79 27.18
C ASN A 601 -63.24 17.96 26.98
N GLY A 602 -62.79 19.16 26.64
CA GLY A 602 -61.37 19.47 26.43
C GLY A 602 -60.80 19.06 25.07
N ILE A 603 -61.62 18.61 24.10
CA ILE A 603 -61.10 18.11 22.83
C ILE A 603 -60.43 19.24 22.02
N GLN A 604 -59.31 18.92 21.36
CA GLN A 604 -58.52 19.87 20.58
C GLN A 604 -58.67 19.56 19.10
N LEU A 605 -59.50 20.33 18.39
CA LEU A 605 -59.83 20.17 16.98
C LEU A 605 -59.76 21.51 16.20
N PRO A 606 -58.65 22.27 16.29
CA PRO A 606 -58.50 23.49 15.50
C PRO A 606 -58.41 23.14 14.01
N GLN A 607 -59.01 23.99 13.16
CA GLN A 607 -58.99 23.90 11.69
C GLN A 607 -59.54 22.58 11.12
N VAL A 608 -60.27 21.80 11.93
CA VAL A 608 -60.87 20.54 11.49
C VAL A 608 -61.96 20.79 10.45
N ARG A 609 -62.19 19.82 9.55
CA ARG A 609 -63.28 19.86 8.56
C ARG A 609 -64.30 18.78 8.86
N LEU A 610 -65.40 19.17 9.51
CA LEU A 610 -66.49 18.32 9.99
C LEU A 610 -67.84 18.92 9.52
N TYR A 611 -68.12 18.81 8.23
CA TYR A 611 -69.38 19.24 7.64
C TYR A 611 -70.51 18.30 8.08
N ASP A 612 -71.74 18.81 8.19
CA ASP A 612 -72.96 18.02 8.43
C ASP A 612 -72.82 17.01 9.58
N SER A 613 -72.07 17.37 10.63
CA SER A 613 -71.73 16.46 11.74
C SER A 613 -72.73 16.56 12.88
N ARG A 614 -73.02 15.44 13.55
CA ARG A 614 -73.98 15.37 14.65
C ARG A 614 -73.26 15.35 15.99
N PHE A 615 -73.43 16.43 16.75
CA PHE A 615 -72.97 16.66 18.11
C PHE A 615 -74.12 16.73 19.12
N GLU A 616 -75.34 16.31 18.72
CA GLU A 616 -76.54 16.36 19.55
C GLU A 616 -76.29 15.73 20.94
N ASN A 617 -76.69 16.40 22.02
CA ASN A 617 -76.54 15.96 23.41
C ASN A 617 -75.08 15.68 23.86
N SER A 618 -74.07 16.09 23.10
CA SER A 618 -72.66 15.86 23.45
C SER A 618 -72.15 16.88 24.48
N ASN A 619 -71.18 16.48 25.32
CA ASN A 619 -70.44 17.38 26.18
C ASN A 619 -69.10 17.74 25.54
N LEU A 620 -69.04 18.98 25.05
CA LEU A 620 -67.90 19.61 24.39
C LEU A 620 -67.24 20.67 25.29
N SER A 621 -67.51 20.72 26.59
CA SER A 621 -66.98 21.81 27.43
C SER A 621 -65.46 21.92 27.40
N ASN A 622 -64.91 23.14 27.39
CA ASN A 622 -63.48 23.45 27.31
C ASN A 622 -62.80 23.00 26.01
N SER A 623 -63.55 22.81 24.92
CA SER A 623 -62.99 22.31 23.66
C SER A 623 -62.47 23.45 22.77
N ASN A 624 -61.54 23.14 21.88
CA ASN A 624 -60.96 24.07 20.92
C ASN A 624 -61.37 23.69 19.50
N PHE A 625 -62.15 24.57 18.87
CA PHE A 625 -62.64 24.53 17.49
C PHE A 625 -62.19 25.75 16.70
N GLN A 626 -61.07 26.38 17.06
CA GLN A 626 -60.56 27.56 16.37
C GLN A 626 -60.39 27.30 14.86
N GLY A 627 -61.05 28.10 14.02
CA GLY A 627 -61.01 27.94 12.56
C GLY A 627 -61.61 26.65 12.01
N ALA A 628 -62.36 25.89 12.81
CA ALA A 628 -63.00 24.66 12.36
C ALA A 628 -64.11 24.93 11.34
N ILE A 629 -64.32 24.00 10.40
CA ILE A 629 -65.42 24.02 9.47
C ILE A 629 -66.47 23.01 9.93
N LEU A 630 -67.55 23.53 10.51
CA LEU A 630 -68.65 22.82 11.16
C LEU A 630 -70.00 23.14 10.49
N ALA A 631 -69.98 23.56 9.22
CA ALA A 631 -71.18 23.96 8.49
C ALA A 631 -72.18 22.80 8.40
N GLY A 632 -73.46 23.09 8.65
CA GLY A 632 -74.55 22.11 8.64
C GLY A 632 -74.60 21.19 9.86
N SER A 633 -73.75 21.40 10.87
CA SER A 633 -73.66 20.51 12.02
C SER A 633 -74.81 20.70 13.02
N ASP A 634 -75.22 19.59 13.62
CA ASP A 634 -76.29 19.51 14.61
C ASP A 634 -75.71 19.50 16.03
N PHE A 635 -75.90 20.58 16.77
CA PHE A 635 -75.47 20.79 18.16
C PHE A 635 -76.65 20.81 19.13
N ARG A 636 -77.82 20.28 18.77
CA ARG A 636 -79.00 20.34 19.64
C ARG A 636 -78.72 19.68 21.00
N GLY A 637 -79.06 20.35 22.10
CA GLY A 637 -78.79 19.85 23.45
C GLY A 637 -77.30 19.71 23.83
N ALA A 638 -76.35 20.22 23.02
CA ALA A 638 -74.93 20.07 23.30
C ALA A 638 -74.45 21.01 24.42
N VAL A 639 -73.58 20.52 25.30
CA VAL A 639 -72.95 21.28 26.38
C VAL A 639 -71.56 21.73 25.93
N ALA A 640 -71.41 22.96 25.45
CA ALA A 640 -70.14 23.51 24.96
C ALA A 640 -69.63 24.70 25.78
N ALA A 641 -69.94 24.76 27.07
CA ALA A 641 -69.41 25.78 27.99
C ALA A 641 -67.88 25.92 27.94
N TYR A 642 -67.36 27.14 27.99
CA TYR A 642 -65.92 27.46 27.90
C TYR A 642 -65.22 26.99 26.61
N SER A 643 -65.97 26.68 25.55
CA SER A 643 -65.38 26.23 24.29
C SER A 643 -65.00 27.39 23.39
N ASP A 644 -63.98 27.18 22.58
CA ASP A 644 -63.41 28.18 21.71
C ASP A 644 -63.71 27.87 20.24
N PHE A 645 -64.65 28.61 19.66
CA PHE A 645 -65.00 28.60 18.24
C PHE A 645 -64.44 29.83 17.51
N SER A 646 -63.38 30.47 18.03
CA SER A 646 -62.85 31.71 17.45
C SER A 646 -62.03 31.49 16.17
N ASN A 647 -61.41 32.56 15.66
CA ASN A 647 -60.45 32.49 14.54
C ASN A 647 -61.06 31.94 13.24
N ASN A 648 -62.17 32.50 12.76
CA ASN A 648 -62.84 32.13 11.51
C ASN A 648 -63.41 30.70 11.49
N ALA A 649 -63.90 30.18 12.62
CA ALA A 649 -64.70 28.96 12.58
C ALA A 649 -65.97 29.18 11.74
N ASN A 650 -66.34 28.21 10.92
CA ASN A 650 -67.52 28.26 10.06
C ASN A 650 -68.60 27.32 10.60
N LEU A 651 -69.63 27.90 11.23
CA LEU A 651 -70.80 27.19 11.72
C LEU A 651 -72.06 27.56 10.91
N PHE A 652 -71.90 27.84 9.62
CA PHE A 652 -73.01 28.14 8.71
C PHE A 652 -74.10 27.05 8.79
N ASN A 653 -75.36 27.46 8.94
CA ASN A 653 -76.51 26.55 8.97
C ASN A 653 -76.44 25.45 10.06
N SER A 654 -75.78 25.74 11.19
CA SER A 654 -75.73 24.85 12.35
C SER A 654 -76.95 25.00 13.26
N ASP A 655 -77.32 23.95 14.00
CA ASP A 655 -78.48 23.95 14.89
C ASP A 655 -78.08 23.76 16.35
N PHE A 656 -78.29 24.76 17.20
CA PHE A 656 -77.95 24.74 18.62
C PHE A 656 -79.20 24.64 19.52
N ARG A 657 -80.40 24.44 19.00
CA ARG A 657 -81.63 24.47 19.80
C ARG A 657 -81.67 23.43 20.92
N CYS A 658 -82.68 23.50 21.78
CA CYS A 658 -82.98 22.38 22.67
C CYS A 658 -83.34 21.12 21.88
N SER A 659 -82.81 19.98 22.33
CA SER A 659 -83.25 18.64 21.93
C SER A 659 -84.34 18.14 22.89
N ASP A 660 -84.84 16.93 22.65
CA ASP A 660 -85.79 16.26 23.56
C ASP A 660 -85.16 15.97 24.95
N ASP A 661 -83.83 15.85 25.02
CA ASP A 661 -83.10 15.44 26.22
C ASP A 661 -82.45 16.61 26.98
N GLY A 662 -82.48 17.84 26.43
CA GLY A 662 -81.92 19.01 27.09
C GLY A 662 -81.69 20.20 26.16
N CYS A 663 -81.48 21.37 26.76
CA CYS A 663 -81.08 22.56 26.02
C CYS A 663 -79.56 22.65 25.88
N SER A 664 -79.10 23.21 24.76
CA SER A 664 -77.67 23.49 24.59
C SER A 664 -77.19 24.49 25.62
N TYR A 665 -75.98 24.28 26.12
CA TYR A 665 -75.40 25.10 27.19
C TYR A 665 -74.04 25.66 26.74
N LEU A 666 -74.01 26.96 26.51
CA LEU A 666 -72.89 27.67 25.88
C LEU A 666 -72.20 28.68 26.81
N LEU A 667 -72.43 28.60 28.13
CA LEU A 667 -71.86 29.55 29.10
C LEU A 667 -70.38 29.81 28.85
N ASP A 668 -69.99 31.09 28.73
CA ASP A 668 -68.62 31.55 28.53
C ASP A 668 -67.90 30.96 27.29
N ALA A 669 -68.64 30.44 26.30
CA ALA A 669 -68.05 30.06 25.01
C ALA A 669 -67.66 31.31 24.18
N THR A 670 -66.64 31.19 23.33
CA THR A 670 -66.24 32.28 22.42
C THR A 670 -66.48 31.91 20.97
N PHE A 671 -67.12 32.81 20.23
CA PHE A 671 -67.37 32.76 18.79
C PHE A 671 -66.71 33.93 18.06
N GLU A 672 -65.69 34.55 18.68
CA GLU A 672 -65.01 35.72 18.15
C GLU A 672 -64.46 35.48 16.75
N ASP A 673 -64.73 36.40 15.81
CA ASP A 673 -64.34 36.28 14.40
C ASP A 673 -64.88 35.02 13.67
N SER A 674 -65.91 34.35 14.20
CA SER A 674 -66.53 33.17 13.56
C SER A 674 -67.73 33.52 12.68
N SER A 675 -68.24 32.56 11.91
CA SER A 675 -69.44 32.70 11.09
C SER A 675 -70.57 31.82 11.58
N LEU A 676 -71.64 32.44 12.08
CA LEU A 676 -72.90 31.82 12.52
C LEU A 676 -74.05 32.10 11.52
N GLU A 677 -73.73 32.41 10.27
CA GLU A 677 -74.74 32.74 9.26
C GLU A 677 -75.76 31.59 9.08
N ASN A 678 -77.06 31.94 9.13
CA ASN A 678 -78.19 30.99 9.12
C ASN A 678 -78.20 29.95 10.25
N ALA A 679 -77.40 30.11 11.31
CA ALA A 679 -77.42 29.19 12.44
C ALA A 679 -78.66 29.39 13.32
N ASN A 680 -79.11 28.33 13.99
CA ASN A 680 -80.32 28.32 14.79
C ASN A 680 -80.01 28.26 16.30
N PHE A 681 -80.34 29.33 17.02
CA PHE A 681 -80.09 29.51 18.45
C PHE A 681 -81.40 29.70 19.25
N GLN A 682 -82.54 29.23 18.74
CA GLN A 682 -83.83 29.45 19.38
C GLN A 682 -83.88 28.91 20.83
N GLY A 683 -84.36 29.73 21.75
CA GLY A 683 -84.61 29.36 23.16
C GLY A 683 -83.37 29.17 24.04
N ILE A 684 -82.17 29.53 23.57
CA ILE A 684 -80.91 29.27 24.27
C ILE A 684 -80.52 30.43 25.20
N ASN A 685 -79.89 30.10 26.33
CA ASN A 685 -79.19 31.07 27.17
C ASN A 685 -77.74 31.28 26.68
N LEU A 686 -77.41 32.52 26.30
CA LEU A 686 -76.10 32.94 25.79
C LEU A 686 -75.36 33.87 26.78
N GLU A 687 -75.64 33.72 28.08
CA GLU A 687 -74.91 34.38 29.15
C GLU A 687 -73.39 34.13 29.05
N GLY A 688 -72.59 35.21 29.13
CA GLY A 688 -71.12 35.15 29.06
C GLY A 688 -70.53 34.84 27.69
N VAL A 689 -71.35 34.52 26.68
CA VAL A 689 -70.87 34.16 25.33
C VAL A 689 -70.23 35.36 24.64
N ASN A 690 -69.02 35.21 24.12
CA ASN A 690 -68.34 36.24 23.33
C ASN A 690 -68.72 36.13 21.85
N LEU A 691 -69.45 37.13 21.36
CA LEU A 691 -69.91 37.26 19.98
C LEU A 691 -69.22 38.43 19.24
N GLN A 692 -68.08 38.90 19.75
CA GLN A 692 -67.34 40.00 19.13
C GLN A 692 -66.95 39.64 17.68
N SER A 693 -67.22 40.54 16.73
CA SER A 693 -66.86 40.36 15.32
C SER A 693 -67.45 39.11 14.63
N THR A 694 -68.44 38.45 15.23
CA THR A 694 -69.08 37.25 14.67
C THR A 694 -70.04 37.59 13.52
N ASN A 695 -70.03 36.85 12.41
CA ASN A 695 -71.06 37.01 11.37
C ASN A 695 -72.39 36.38 11.82
N LEU A 696 -73.34 37.23 12.24
CA LEU A 696 -74.67 36.85 12.74
C LEU A 696 -75.80 37.03 11.70
N ARG A 697 -75.47 37.09 10.41
CA ARG A 697 -76.46 37.30 9.35
C ARG A 697 -77.46 36.14 9.32
N ASN A 698 -78.76 36.46 9.37
CA ASN A 698 -79.86 35.49 9.40
C ASN A 698 -79.79 34.46 10.54
N THR A 699 -78.97 34.68 11.57
CA THR A 699 -78.93 33.80 12.75
C THR A 699 -80.24 33.95 13.51
N ASP A 700 -80.84 32.84 13.93
CA ASP A 700 -82.13 32.83 14.62
C ASP A 700 -81.98 32.78 16.14
N PHE A 701 -82.29 33.90 16.81
CA PHE A 701 -82.26 34.03 18.27
C PHE A 701 -83.66 34.07 18.88
N THR A 702 -84.68 33.54 18.20
CA THR A 702 -86.07 33.59 18.69
C THR A 702 -86.17 32.94 20.08
N TYR A 703 -86.70 33.64 21.08
CA TYR A 703 -86.72 33.24 22.50
C TYR A 703 -85.37 33.09 23.22
N ALA A 704 -84.25 33.49 22.62
CA ALA A 704 -82.94 33.40 23.26
C ALA A 704 -82.70 34.52 24.29
N ASP A 705 -81.81 34.26 25.25
CA ASP A 705 -81.31 35.26 26.20
C ASP A 705 -79.89 35.70 25.84
N LEU A 706 -79.76 36.93 25.34
CA LEU A 706 -78.50 37.60 24.99
C LEU A 706 -78.09 38.64 26.04
N SER A 707 -78.81 38.77 27.16
CA SER A 707 -78.69 39.93 28.08
C SER A 707 -77.30 40.14 28.66
N GLN A 708 -76.51 39.08 28.77
CA GLN A 708 -75.14 39.05 29.31
C GLN A 708 -74.09 38.59 28.28
N SER A 709 -74.40 38.61 26.98
CA SER A 709 -73.42 38.28 25.94
C SER A 709 -72.43 39.44 25.71
N ILE A 710 -71.19 39.10 25.36
CA ILE A 710 -70.07 40.03 25.19
C ILE A 710 -69.92 40.40 23.71
N GLY A 711 -69.58 41.67 23.42
CA GLY A 711 -69.21 42.10 22.05
C GLY A 711 -70.38 42.44 21.11
N LEU A 712 -71.63 42.42 21.59
CA LEU A 712 -72.81 42.75 20.79
C LEU A 712 -72.95 44.25 20.49
N THR A 713 -73.29 44.58 19.25
CA THR A 713 -73.63 45.95 18.79
C THR A 713 -74.89 45.93 17.92
N ASP A 714 -75.55 47.08 17.78
CA ASP A 714 -76.75 47.22 16.91
C ASP A 714 -76.46 46.81 15.44
N GLU A 715 -75.25 47.13 14.93
CA GLU A 715 -74.87 46.76 13.56
C GLU A 715 -74.62 45.25 13.41
N LEU A 716 -74.02 44.61 14.42
CA LEU A 716 -73.78 43.16 14.42
C LEU A 716 -75.08 42.38 14.34
N LEU A 717 -76.08 42.80 15.13
CA LEU A 717 -77.39 42.15 15.19
C LEU A 717 -78.33 42.58 14.07
N LYS A 718 -77.97 43.53 13.19
CA LYS A 718 -78.86 44.14 12.19
C LYS A 718 -79.63 43.15 11.30
N HIS A 719 -78.99 42.02 10.98
CA HIS A 719 -79.52 41.02 10.06
C HIS A 719 -79.96 39.70 10.73
N SER A 720 -79.94 39.62 12.07
CA SER A 720 -80.36 38.42 12.81
C SER A 720 -81.88 38.38 13.02
N ILE A 721 -82.48 37.23 13.36
CA ILE A 721 -83.88 37.13 13.76
C ILE A 721 -83.94 37.23 15.29
N LEU A 722 -84.66 38.23 15.80
CA LEU A 722 -84.68 38.59 17.23
C LEU A 722 -86.05 38.44 17.87
N CYS A 723 -86.90 37.52 17.41
CA CYS A 723 -88.29 37.46 17.87
C CYS A 723 -88.37 37.03 19.35
N ARG A 724 -88.98 37.84 20.22
CA ARG A 724 -89.07 37.59 21.67
C ARG A 724 -87.72 37.30 22.33
N THR A 725 -86.65 37.93 21.84
CA THR A 725 -85.27 37.76 22.34
C THR A 725 -84.96 38.75 23.45
N ILE A 726 -84.32 38.30 24.53
CA ILE A 726 -83.87 39.19 25.61
C ILE A 726 -82.54 39.83 25.20
N LEU A 727 -82.51 41.15 25.02
CA LEU A 727 -81.33 41.89 24.57
C LEU A 727 -80.59 42.60 25.74
N PRO A 728 -79.27 42.86 25.62
CA PRO A 728 -78.54 43.73 26.53
C PRO A 728 -79.12 45.16 26.59
N ARG A 729 -78.98 45.83 27.74
CA ARG A 729 -79.51 47.20 27.94
C ARG A 729 -78.97 48.26 26.98
N HIS A 730 -77.79 48.03 26.37
CA HIS A 730 -77.16 48.97 25.44
C HIS A 730 -77.58 48.80 23.98
N ILE A 731 -78.36 47.76 23.65
CA ILE A 731 -78.88 47.50 22.30
C ILE A 731 -80.23 48.21 22.14
N THR A 732 -80.40 48.93 21.03
CA THR A 732 -81.60 49.75 20.76
C THR A 732 -82.58 49.11 19.77
N LEU A 733 -82.23 47.94 19.24
CA LEU A 733 -83.07 47.17 18.32
C LEU A 733 -84.35 46.63 18.98
N SER A 734 -85.43 46.52 18.20
CA SER A 734 -86.68 45.90 18.64
C SER A 734 -86.50 44.39 18.91
N GLN A 735 -86.93 43.94 20.09
CA GLN A 735 -86.98 42.51 20.47
C GLN A 735 -88.06 41.71 19.72
N ASP A 736 -88.79 42.30 18.78
CA ASP A 736 -89.78 41.60 17.93
C ASP A 736 -89.51 41.84 16.43
N ARG A 737 -88.30 42.32 16.08
CA ARG A 737 -87.99 42.89 14.75
C ARG A 737 -88.35 42.01 13.56
N ASN A 738 -88.21 40.68 13.69
CA ASN A 738 -88.41 39.73 12.60
C ASN A 738 -89.51 38.70 12.90
N CYS A 739 -90.43 39.01 13.81
CA CYS A 739 -91.66 38.23 13.95
C CYS A 739 -92.55 38.56 12.75
N SER A 740 -92.49 37.77 11.66
CA SER A 740 -93.52 37.86 10.62
C SER A 740 -94.86 37.54 11.27
N HIS A 741 -95.77 38.52 11.28
CA HIS A 741 -97.15 38.36 11.74
C HIS A 741 -97.88 37.32 10.86
N ASP A 742 -97.82 36.06 11.25
CA ASP A 742 -98.89 35.08 11.10
C ASP A 742 -99.33 34.74 12.53
N LEU A 743 -100.41 35.37 13.02
CA LEU A 743 -101.77 34.83 13.04
C LEU A 743 -101.96 33.70 14.07
N GLN A 744 -102.70 34.06 15.13
CA GLN A 744 -103.62 33.26 15.94
C GLN A 744 -103.85 31.80 15.47
N ASP A 745 -103.50 30.81 16.31
CA ASP A 745 -104.40 30.07 17.23
C ASP A 745 -103.60 29.13 18.15
#